data_AF-A0A821E9X4-F1
#
_entry.id   AF-A0A821E9X4-F1
#
_cell.length_a   1.000
_cell.length_b   1.000
_cell.length_c   1.000
_cell.angle_alpha   90.00
_cell.angle_beta   90.00
_cell.angle_gamma   90.00
#
_symmetry.space_group_name_H-M   'P 1'
#
loop_
_entity.id
_entity.type
_entity.pdbx_description
1 polymer ?
#
loop_
_entity_poly.entity_id
_entity_poly.type
_entity_poly.pdbx_seq_one_letter_code
_entity_poly.pdbx_strand_id
1 'polypeptide(L)'
;VESRDALYLRTCLDKMVTELQHEVEYFQNLPEPIKVLVVDTELSKIYAQSRKGESDFRDYPVKLRQAVSQGRRLQDPLLEFSQLFNYDKEILLIKYHPLQDLIDREQILIALEQCFISRTNEVGVDLNRCIEYPYTSNVLQFVCGLGPRKATHLIKYFKQNNLQLENRTNLVVNYNMGKCVFSNCAGFIKINTDAMKQSDSYIEILDSTRIHPEAYDWARKMAVDALDTEESSEMEPSAALEEIFQNSERLKDLDLDAFAVELKNTMYGDQSITLYDIRAELTHRYKDVRVRYEPPSQVDLFHFITKETPATFHLGKLIQCQVFDFARRKPTPQQLEAAQPEKDEITGMLKCPLCHTERFHNVKEAWNHFDSIDRCKGAPIGVRVRLDNGCTGFIKLRDLSDSPVSNPLERVKLNQVIYARIININIKQFSVDLTSKSSDLRDDNERWRPTKDSFYDRTLETEDLAEAEKEKQLKQAAKERSYVKRVIAHPSFMNINYTECERILSTKDLGDAIVRPSSKASDHLTITWKLVDGVLHNIDVIEKSKTNQFSLGKRLLIIDPRTQETDEFEDLDEILARYIKPMANTVSDIITHKYYRNLSQPLPSATPSGSTTPAQTTTSITTTTTTTTSGLPPLANEAQRILNNLLIEDKRRNPTRIRYYITTSREYPTKFLLSYMPVRKPIHEYFTVTPNGVRFRSKMFPTLTETLNWFKVHYNDNAIAPSPMRTSTTSIRASQPPLPPQPPPSSSTTTNAMSMNSTPMAVTTPMVPSGFSQPPPPMPTSGFSLPPPTAAASAIPQGPPTGMVTSGFSQPPPALGTMPPVLPPPPPQMMMPPANFFAYFQQYQQQQQQQQQMY
;
A
#
# COMPACT_ATOMS: atom_id res chain seq x y z
N VAL A 1 -1.92 14.49 -1.00
CA VAL A 1 -3.08 13.87 -0.31
C VAL A 1 -2.81 12.37 -0.19
N GLU A 2 -1.80 11.96 0.58
CA GLU A 2 -1.29 10.56 0.56
C GLU A 2 -1.43 9.86 1.92
N SER A 3 -1.89 10.59 2.93
CA SER A 3 -2.17 10.08 4.28
C SER A 3 -3.25 10.95 4.92
N ARG A 4 -3.77 10.49 6.06
CA ARG A 4 -4.73 11.23 6.90
C ARG A 4 -4.17 12.57 7.41
N ASP A 5 -2.85 12.74 7.44
CA ASP A 5 -2.18 13.97 7.87
C ASP A 5 -2.49 15.15 6.93
N ALA A 6 -2.90 14.87 5.69
CA ALA A 6 -3.40 15.90 4.77
C ALA A 6 -4.68 16.60 5.31
N LEU A 7 -5.54 15.91 6.07
CA LEU A 7 -6.69 16.52 6.72
C LEU A 7 -6.30 17.36 7.93
N TYR A 8 -5.28 16.93 8.67
CA TYR A 8 -4.72 17.72 9.76
C TYR A 8 -4.11 19.04 9.23
N LEU A 9 -3.27 18.95 8.20
CA LEU A 9 -2.71 20.12 7.52
C LEU A 9 -3.79 21.03 6.92
N ARG A 10 -4.82 20.46 6.27
CA ARG A 10 -6.00 21.23 5.82
C ARG A 10 -6.67 21.96 6.99
N THR A 11 -6.91 21.28 8.11
CA THR A 11 -7.54 21.88 9.31
C THR A 11 -6.68 22.99 9.93
N CYS A 12 -5.36 22.88 9.88
CA CYS A 12 -4.44 23.96 10.28
C CYS A 12 -4.50 25.14 9.31
N LEU A 13 -4.51 24.89 8.00
CA LEU A 13 -4.61 25.94 6.98
C LEU A 13 -5.96 26.66 7.00
N ASP A 14 -7.08 25.94 7.14
CA ASP A 14 -8.42 26.52 7.29
C ASP A 14 -8.47 27.50 8.49
N LYS A 15 -7.82 27.15 9.62
CA LYS A 15 -7.68 28.05 10.78
C LYS A 15 -6.83 29.28 10.48
N MET A 16 -5.61 29.08 9.97
CA MET A 16 -4.71 30.20 9.63
C MET A 16 -5.34 31.15 8.61
N VAL A 17 -6.10 30.64 7.64
CA VAL A 17 -6.85 31.43 6.67
C VAL A 17 -8.00 32.20 7.32
N THR A 18 -8.70 31.61 8.29
CA THR A 18 -9.74 32.30 9.08
C THR A 18 -9.13 33.41 9.95
N GLU A 19 -8.02 33.12 10.63
CA GLU A 19 -7.25 34.06 11.45
C GLU A 19 -6.78 35.26 10.61
N LEU A 20 -6.15 35.01 9.45
CA LEU A 20 -5.72 36.07 8.52
C LEU A 20 -6.88 36.86 7.90
N GLN A 21 -8.03 36.22 7.64
CA GLN A 21 -9.25 36.92 7.19
C GLN A 21 -9.81 37.85 8.26
N HIS A 22 -9.63 37.53 9.55
CA HIS A 22 -10.05 38.40 10.64
C HIS A 22 -9.03 39.54 10.89
N GLU A 23 -7.73 39.27 10.77
CA GLU A 23 -6.67 40.24 11.09
C GLU A 23 -6.38 41.26 9.98
N VAL A 24 -6.66 40.95 8.70
CA VAL A 24 -6.25 41.80 7.57
C VAL A 24 -7.46 42.32 6.78
N GLU A 25 -7.68 43.63 6.84
CA GLU A 25 -8.78 44.35 6.16
C GLU A 25 -8.90 44.04 4.65
N TYR A 26 -7.78 43.83 3.95
CA TYR A 26 -7.79 43.41 2.54
C TYR A 26 -8.49 42.05 2.34
N PHE A 27 -8.32 41.10 3.26
CA PHE A 27 -8.97 39.78 3.18
C PHE A 27 -10.41 39.80 3.68
N GLN A 28 -10.79 40.75 4.55
CA GLN A 28 -12.18 41.00 4.93
C GLN A 28 -13.02 41.49 3.73
N ASN A 29 -12.42 42.31 2.87
CA ASN A 29 -13.07 42.92 1.71
C ASN A 29 -13.11 42.02 0.44
N LEU A 30 -12.78 40.73 0.55
CA LEU A 30 -12.90 39.78 -0.58
C LEU A 30 -14.37 39.35 -0.78
N PRO A 31 -14.87 39.28 -2.03
CA PRO A 31 -16.27 38.91 -2.32
C PRO A 31 -16.61 37.43 -2.04
N GLU A 32 -15.60 36.55 -1.98
CA GLU A 32 -15.73 35.22 -1.39
C GLU A 32 -14.53 34.93 -0.48
N PRO A 33 -14.71 34.23 0.66
CA PRO A 33 -13.59 33.82 1.51
C PRO A 33 -12.72 32.76 0.80
N ILE A 34 -11.42 32.80 1.10
CA ILE A 34 -10.42 31.85 0.59
C ILE A 34 -10.74 30.45 1.14
N LYS A 35 -10.87 29.45 0.25
CA LYS A 35 -11.28 28.07 0.58
C LYS A 35 -10.10 27.10 0.45
N VAL A 36 -9.78 26.34 1.50
CA VAL A 36 -8.76 25.28 1.41
C VAL A 36 -9.39 23.96 0.97
N LEU A 37 -9.08 23.53 -0.26
CA LEU A 37 -9.63 22.31 -0.86
C LEU A 37 -8.60 21.18 -0.93
N VAL A 38 -9.09 19.94 -0.79
CA VAL A 38 -8.29 18.72 -0.89
C VAL A 38 -8.68 18.01 -2.18
N VAL A 39 -7.90 18.23 -3.23
CA VAL A 39 -8.17 17.75 -4.60
C VAL A 39 -7.51 16.38 -4.82
N ASP A 40 -8.06 15.56 -5.72
CA ASP A 40 -7.39 14.32 -6.14
C ASP A 40 -6.06 14.60 -6.86
N THR A 41 -5.08 13.73 -6.59
CA THR A 41 -3.68 13.88 -7.01
C THR A 41 -3.24 12.93 -8.12
N GLU A 42 -4.08 12.02 -8.62
CA GLU A 42 -3.68 10.96 -9.56
C GLU A 42 -3.07 11.51 -10.85
N LEU A 43 -3.81 12.36 -11.57
CA LEU A 43 -3.33 13.07 -12.75
C LEU A 43 -1.99 13.80 -12.50
N SER A 44 -1.90 14.52 -11.39
CA SER A 44 -0.74 15.39 -11.11
C SER A 44 0.50 14.61 -10.68
N LYS A 45 0.36 13.37 -10.19
CA LYS A 45 1.50 12.45 -10.01
C LYS A 45 2.07 12.02 -11.36
N ILE A 46 1.19 11.66 -12.30
CA ILE A 46 1.57 11.26 -13.66
C ILE A 46 2.24 12.43 -14.38
N TYR A 47 1.62 13.62 -14.42
CA TYR A 47 2.23 14.82 -15.02
C TYR A 47 3.57 15.17 -14.38
N ALA A 48 3.70 15.12 -13.06
CA ALA A 48 4.96 15.45 -12.38
C ALA A 48 6.13 14.51 -12.71
N GLN A 49 5.84 13.26 -13.12
CA GLN A 49 6.81 12.26 -13.56
C GLN A 49 6.95 12.17 -15.09
N SER A 50 6.02 12.75 -15.84
CA SER A 50 6.05 12.77 -17.31
C SER A 50 7.26 13.50 -17.89
N ARG A 51 7.67 13.09 -19.09
CA ARG A 51 8.66 13.83 -19.89
C ARG A 51 8.23 15.28 -20.13
N LYS A 52 6.93 15.54 -20.24
CA LYS A 52 6.39 16.89 -20.42
C LYS A 52 6.56 17.74 -19.17
N GLY A 53 6.16 17.25 -18.00
CA GLY A 53 6.33 17.97 -16.74
C GLY A 53 7.81 18.25 -16.42
N GLU A 54 8.70 17.34 -16.81
CA GLU A 54 10.16 17.56 -16.74
C GLU A 54 10.68 18.58 -17.77
N SER A 55 10.13 18.62 -18.99
CA SER A 55 10.48 19.64 -19.99
C SER A 55 9.93 21.03 -19.65
N ASP A 56 8.72 21.10 -19.11
CA ASP A 56 8.05 22.35 -18.71
C ASP A 56 8.73 22.98 -17.47
N PHE A 57 9.28 22.15 -16.56
CA PHE A 57 9.85 22.59 -15.28
C PHE A 57 11.09 21.77 -14.87
N ARG A 58 12.16 21.85 -15.67
CA ARG A 58 13.41 21.06 -15.51
C ARG A 58 14.01 21.14 -14.10
N ASP A 59 14.11 22.36 -13.57
CA ASP A 59 14.78 22.61 -12.28
C ASP A 59 13.87 22.38 -11.07
N TYR A 60 12.60 22.04 -11.28
CA TYR A 60 11.63 21.86 -10.19
C TYR A 60 11.62 20.41 -9.67
N PRO A 61 11.66 20.20 -8.34
CA PRO A 61 11.48 18.88 -7.76
C PRO A 61 10.05 18.36 -8.04
N VAL A 62 9.91 17.03 -8.15
CA VAL A 62 8.65 16.35 -8.53
C VAL A 62 7.44 16.83 -7.72
N LYS A 63 7.60 17.07 -6.40
CA LYS A 63 6.51 17.57 -5.54
C LYS A 63 6.03 18.99 -5.91
N LEU A 64 6.93 19.84 -6.42
CA LEU A 64 6.56 21.19 -6.89
C LEU A 64 5.88 21.12 -8.26
N ARG A 65 6.38 20.27 -9.18
CA ARG A 65 5.69 19.98 -10.46
C ARG A 65 4.27 19.45 -10.23
N GLN A 66 4.10 18.56 -9.25
CA GLN A 66 2.80 18.05 -8.82
C GLN A 66 1.89 19.17 -8.28
N ALA A 67 2.42 20.08 -7.45
CA ALA A 67 1.64 21.21 -6.92
C ALA A 67 1.19 22.20 -8.01
N VAL A 68 2.04 22.49 -9.00
CA VAL A 68 1.66 23.32 -10.16
C VAL A 68 0.53 22.65 -10.96
N SER A 69 0.65 21.35 -11.23
CA SER A 69 -0.40 20.58 -11.92
C SER A 69 -1.72 20.55 -11.16
N GLN A 70 -1.69 20.46 -9.82
CA GLN A 70 -2.90 20.56 -8.99
C GLN A 70 -3.58 21.93 -9.13
N GLY A 71 -2.80 23.01 -9.12
CA GLY A 71 -3.31 24.37 -9.34
C GLY A 71 -3.94 24.53 -10.74
N ARG A 72 -3.26 24.06 -11.79
CA ARG A 72 -3.78 24.09 -13.16
C ARG A 72 -5.05 23.27 -13.33
N ARG A 73 -5.11 22.05 -12.76
CA ARG A 73 -6.32 21.19 -12.76
C ARG A 73 -7.54 21.90 -12.16
N LEU A 74 -7.35 22.72 -11.13
CA LEU A 74 -8.43 23.46 -10.49
C LEU A 74 -8.83 24.73 -11.26
N GLN A 75 -7.91 25.30 -12.06
CA GLN A 75 -8.19 26.44 -12.95
C GLN A 75 -8.92 26.01 -14.23
N ASP A 76 -8.43 24.98 -14.91
CA ASP A 76 -9.12 24.35 -16.02
C ASP A 76 -8.74 22.84 -16.12
N PRO A 77 -9.67 21.93 -15.80
CA PRO A 77 -9.42 20.50 -15.90
C PRO A 77 -9.12 20.04 -17.32
N LEU A 78 -9.80 20.57 -18.35
CA LEU A 78 -9.67 20.12 -19.73
C LEU A 78 -8.26 20.42 -20.28
N LEU A 79 -7.75 21.62 -20.00
CA LEU A 79 -6.38 21.99 -20.35
C LEU A 79 -5.37 21.07 -19.66
N GLU A 80 -5.51 20.82 -18.36
CA GLU A 80 -4.53 20.02 -17.61
C GLU A 80 -4.61 18.52 -17.95
N PHE A 81 -5.81 17.94 -18.13
CA PHE A 81 -5.99 16.57 -18.64
C PHE A 81 -5.40 16.40 -20.05
N SER A 82 -5.51 17.43 -20.91
CA SER A 82 -4.95 17.35 -22.27
C SER A 82 -3.43 17.19 -22.28
N GLN A 83 -2.69 17.58 -21.23
CA GLN A 83 -1.23 17.47 -21.19
C GLN A 83 -0.72 16.01 -21.20
N LEU A 84 -1.52 15.08 -20.69
CA LEU A 84 -1.22 13.64 -20.68
C LEU A 84 -1.57 12.94 -21.99
N PHE A 85 -2.30 13.60 -22.90
CA PHE A 85 -2.57 13.09 -24.23
C PHE A 85 -1.38 13.46 -25.15
N ASN A 86 -0.38 12.58 -25.12
CA ASN A 86 0.91 12.75 -25.78
C ASN A 86 1.38 11.42 -26.40
N TYR A 87 2.57 11.41 -27.02
CA TYR A 87 3.11 10.25 -27.74
C TYR A 87 3.25 8.99 -26.86
N ASP A 88 3.62 9.17 -25.59
CA ASP A 88 3.79 8.07 -24.63
C ASP A 88 2.44 7.58 -24.04
N LYS A 89 1.31 8.19 -24.44
CA LYS A 89 -0.07 7.84 -24.08
C LYS A 89 -0.33 7.79 -22.58
N GLU A 90 0.33 8.67 -21.82
CA GLU A 90 0.26 8.75 -20.34
C GLU A 90 -1.16 8.92 -19.79
N ILE A 91 -2.08 9.48 -20.59
CA ILE A 91 -3.52 9.55 -20.31
C ILE A 91 -4.16 8.19 -19.96
N LEU A 92 -3.60 7.08 -20.44
CA LEU A 92 -4.05 5.70 -20.18
C LEU A 92 -3.57 5.15 -18.82
N LEU A 93 -2.67 5.85 -18.13
CA LEU A 93 -2.18 5.46 -16.79
C LEU A 93 -3.18 5.83 -15.68
N ILE A 94 -4.11 6.74 -15.95
CA ILE A 94 -5.25 7.06 -15.07
C ILE A 94 -6.25 5.88 -15.11
N LYS A 95 -6.79 5.51 -13.95
CA LYS A 95 -7.79 4.43 -13.82
C LYS A 95 -9.21 4.99 -13.78
N TYR A 96 -9.77 5.20 -14.98
CA TYR A 96 -11.16 5.62 -15.17
C TYR A 96 -12.16 4.54 -14.75
N HIS A 97 -11.80 3.25 -14.85
CA HIS A 97 -12.67 2.14 -14.47
C HIS A 97 -11.87 0.90 -14.01
N PRO A 98 -12.32 0.12 -13.00
CA PRO A 98 -11.61 -1.08 -12.55
C PRO A 98 -11.42 -2.16 -13.61
N LEU A 99 -12.31 -2.24 -14.61
CA LEU A 99 -12.22 -3.20 -15.73
C LEU A 99 -11.51 -2.64 -16.97
N GLN A 100 -10.87 -1.46 -16.88
CA GLN A 100 -10.18 -0.81 -17.99
C GLN A 100 -9.08 -1.71 -18.61
N ASP A 101 -8.40 -2.54 -17.81
CA ASP A 101 -7.36 -3.45 -18.31
C ASP A 101 -7.90 -4.68 -19.08
N LEU A 102 -9.23 -4.85 -19.17
CA LEU A 102 -9.89 -5.89 -19.96
C LEU A 102 -10.28 -5.43 -21.38
N ILE A 103 -10.14 -4.14 -21.67
CA ILE A 103 -10.48 -3.52 -22.97
C ILE A 103 -9.17 -3.20 -23.70
N ASP A 104 -9.18 -3.26 -25.04
CA ASP A 104 -8.01 -2.88 -25.82
C ASP A 104 -7.63 -1.39 -25.64
N ARG A 105 -6.32 -1.12 -25.65
CA ARG A 105 -5.76 0.20 -25.38
C ARG A 105 -6.01 1.21 -26.51
N GLU A 106 -6.17 0.77 -27.75
CA GLU A 106 -6.51 1.65 -28.86
C GLU A 106 -7.99 2.01 -28.82
N GLN A 107 -8.87 1.07 -28.48
CA GLN A 107 -10.30 1.34 -28.25
C GLN A 107 -10.53 2.37 -27.13
N ILE A 108 -9.85 2.22 -25.99
CA ILE A 108 -9.90 3.21 -24.89
C ILE A 108 -9.38 4.57 -25.36
N LEU A 109 -8.27 4.61 -26.10
CA LEU A 109 -7.69 5.87 -26.57
C LEU A 109 -8.63 6.61 -27.53
N ILE A 110 -9.28 5.90 -28.46
CA ILE A 110 -10.26 6.46 -29.39
C ILE A 110 -11.47 7.03 -28.62
N ALA A 111 -11.98 6.31 -27.62
CA ALA A 111 -13.10 6.80 -26.80
C ALA A 111 -12.71 8.05 -25.99
N LEU A 112 -11.49 8.10 -25.44
CA LEU A 112 -10.96 9.29 -24.77
C LEU A 112 -10.77 10.46 -25.76
N GLU A 113 -10.23 10.21 -26.96
CA GLU A 113 -10.03 11.22 -28.01
C GLU A 113 -11.37 11.82 -28.46
N GLN A 114 -12.40 10.99 -28.65
CA GLN A 114 -13.76 11.46 -28.93
C GLN A 114 -14.31 12.35 -27.81
N CYS A 115 -14.10 11.98 -26.54
CA CYS A 115 -14.48 12.82 -25.40
C CYS A 115 -13.72 14.15 -25.37
N PHE A 116 -12.41 14.15 -25.63
CA PHE A 116 -11.60 15.36 -25.74
C PHE A 116 -12.08 16.25 -26.89
N ILE A 117 -12.39 15.70 -28.06
CA ILE A 117 -12.94 16.44 -29.20
C ILE A 117 -14.28 17.08 -28.81
N SER A 118 -15.24 16.30 -28.29
CA SER A 118 -16.55 16.83 -27.90
C SER A 118 -16.42 18.00 -26.91
N ARG A 119 -15.64 17.84 -25.84
CA ARG A 119 -15.50 18.87 -24.79
C ARG A 119 -14.60 20.04 -25.20
N THR A 120 -13.63 19.85 -26.09
CA THR A 120 -12.80 20.94 -26.61
C THR A 120 -13.57 21.86 -27.54
N ASN A 121 -14.47 21.34 -28.37
CA ASN A 121 -15.24 22.16 -29.30
C ASN A 121 -16.47 22.80 -28.62
N GLU A 122 -17.02 22.17 -27.58
CA GLU A 122 -18.03 22.76 -26.67
C GLU A 122 -17.47 23.96 -25.89
N VAL A 123 -16.28 23.83 -25.27
CA VAL A 123 -15.62 24.89 -24.51
C VAL A 123 -14.96 25.94 -25.40
N GLY A 124 -14.42 25.50 -26.55
CA GLY A 124 -13.63 26.28 -27.50
C GLY A 124 -12.21 26.60 -27.04
N VAL A 125 -11.39 27.10 -27.97
CA VAL A 125 -9.93 27.29 -27.77
C VAL A 125 -9.49 28.68 -28.24
N ASP A 126 -8.89 29.44 -27.32
CA ASP A 126 -8.26 30.73 -27.60
C ASP A 126 -6.84 30.51 -28.18
N LEU A 127 -6.65 30.80 -29.46
CA LEU A 127 -5.36 30.57 -30.13
C LEU A 127 -4.27 31.50 -29.61
N ASN A 128 -4.59 32.75 -29.27
CA ASN A 128 -3.64 33.73 -28.75
C ASN A 128 -3.14 33.29 -27.37
N ARG A 129 -4.02 32.78 -26.50
CA ARG A 129 -3.66 32.15 -25.23
C ARG A 129 -2.77 30.91 -25.42
N CYS A 130 -3.02 30.09 -26.45
CA CYS A 130 -2.15 28.96 -26.81
C CYS A 130 -0.77 29.38 -27.35
N ILE A 131 -0.68 30.56 -27.95
CA ILE A 131 0.59 31.18 -28.35
C ILE A 131 1.33 31.71 -27.10
N GLU A 132 0.69 32.55 -26.30
CA GLU A 132 1.27 33.16 -25.11
C GLU A 132 1.69 32.13 -24.04
N TYR A 133 0.82 31.15 -23.74
CA TYR A 133 1.01 30.17 -22.67
C TYR A 133 1.17 28.74 -23.21
N PRO A 134 2.41 28.21 -23.36
CA PRO A 134 2.67 26.89 -23.95
C PRO A 134 1.88 25.73 -23.32
N TYR A 135 1.62 25.77 -22.01
CA TYR A 135 0.85 24.72 -21.32
C TYR A 135 -0.61 24.65 -21.79
N THR A 136 -1.18 25.72 -22.35
CA THR A 136 -2.56 25.68 -22.87
C THR A 136 -2.64 25.08 -24.28
N SER A 137 -1.52 25.04 -25.03
CA SER A 137 -1.50 24.67 -26.45
C SER A 137 -1.85 23.21 -26.79
N ASN A 138 -1.75 22.28 -25.83
CA ASN A 138 -1.95 20.84 -26.10
C ASN A 138 -3.42 20.46 -26.40
N VAL A 139 -4.38 21.32 -26.02
CA VAL A 139 -5.81 21.11 -26.29
C VAL A 139 -6.17 21.35 -27.76
N LEU A 140 -5.40 22.18 -28.46
CA LEU A 140 -5.65 22.60 -29.85
C LEU A 140 -5.65 21.41 -30.85
N GLN A 141 -5.06 20.27 -30.47
CA GLN A 141 -5.10 19.06 -31.29
C GLN A 141 -6.51 18.45 -31.42
N PHE A 142 -7.43 18.77 -30.50
CA PHE A 142 -8.81 18.23 -30.47
C PHE A 142 -9.85 19.15 -31.10
N VAL A 143 -9.46 20.34 -31.55
CA VAL A 143 -10.35 21.22 -32.32
C VAL A 143 -10.70 20.53 -33.64
N CYS A 144 -11.98 20.56 -34.02
CA CYS A 144 -12.48 19.92 -35.22
C CYS A 144 -11.69 20.36 -36.47
N GLY A 145 -11.38 19.40 -37.35
CA GLY A 145 -10.52 19.64 -38.52
C GLY A 145 -9.02 19.80 -38.24
N LEU A 146 -8.58 20.01 -36.99
CA LEU A 146 -7.16 20.02 -36.61
C LEU A 146 -6.64 18.59 -36.33
N GLY A 147 -5.90 18.38 -35.24
CA GLY A 147 -5.09 17.17 -34.98
C GLY A 147 -3.62 17.52 -34.68
N PRO A 148 -2.85 16.63 -34.03
CA PRO A 148 -1.56 16.97 -33.40
C PRO A 148 -0.55 17.61 -34.37
N ARG A 149 -0.45 17.11 -35.61
CA ARG A 149 0.43 17.67 -36.65
C ARG A 149 0.01 19.09 -37.08
N LYS A 150 -1.29 19.34 -37.26
CA LYS A 150 -1.84 20.64 -37.67
C LYS A 150 -1.75 21.68 -36.55
N ALA A 151 -2.13 21.31 -35.33
CA ALA A 151 -2.06 22.18 -34.15
C ALA A 151 -0.63 22.62 -33.85
N THR A 152 0.34 21.68 -33.89
CA THR A 152 1.77 21.99 -33.72
C THR A 152 2.27 22.95 -34.81
N HIS A 153 1.87 22.74 -36.07
CA HIS A 153 2.27 23.62 -37.18
C HIS A 153 1.67 25.03 -37.05
N LEU A 154 0.39 25.14 -36.69
CA LEU A 154 -0.33 26.40 -36.49
C LEU A 154 0.34 27.25 -35.39
N ILE A 155 0.56 26.66 -34.21
CA ILE A 155 1.25 27.34 -33.10
C ILE A 155 2.68 27.73 -33.47
N LYS A 156 3.41 26.85 -34.16
CA LYS A 156 4.77 27.14 -34.62
C LYS A 156 4.79 28.32 -35.60
N TYR A 157 3.88 28.35 -36.57
CA TYR A 157 3.82 29.43 -37.57
C TYR A 157 3.56 30.79 -36.92
N PHE A 158 2.53 30.92 -36.08
CA PHE A 158 2.22 32.20 -35.43
C PHE A 158 3.37 32.67 -34.53
N LYS A 159 4.01 31.75 -33.77
CA LYS A 159 5.20 32.07 -32.96
C LYS A 159 6.42 32.48 -33.77
N GLN A 160 6.68 31.85 -34.92
CA GLN A 160 7.87 32.18 -35.72
C GLN A 160 7.73 33.51 -36.48
N ASN A 161 6.51 33.94 -36.78
CA ASN A 161 6.24 35.21 -37.45
C ASN A 161 5.82 36.33 -36.47
N ASN A 162 5.81 36.08 -35.16
CA ASN A 162 5.32 36.98 -34.10
C ASN A 162 3.89 37.53 -34.35
N LEU A 163 3.03 36.71 -34.95
CA LEU A 163 1.65 37.09 -35.29
C LEU A 163 0.70 36.80 -34.12
N GLN A 164 -0.30 37.67 -33.96
CA GLN A 164 -1.52 37.40 -33.19
C GLN A 164 -2.68 37.13 -34.15
N LEU A 165 -3.69 36.41 -33.68
CA LEU A 165 -4.94 36.19 -34.41
C LEU A 165 -5.96 37.26 -34.01
N GLU A 166 -6.06 38.30 -34.85
CA GLU A 166 -7.03 39.40 -34.70
C GLU A 166 -8.43 38.99 -35.18
N ASN A 167 -8.51 38.30 -36.32
CA ASN A 167 -9.75 37.81 -36.92
C ASN A 167 -9.56 36.36 -37.44
N ARG A 168 -10.63 35.56 -37.44
CA ARG A 168 -10.68 34.19 -37.97
C ARG A 168 -10.26 34.14 -39.44
N THR A 169 -10.63 35.13 -40.23
CA THR A 169 -10.24 35.28 -41.65
C THR A 169 -8.72 35.27 -41.87
N ASN A 170 -7.93 35.72 -40.89
CA ASN A 170 -6.46 35.70 -40.96
C ASN A 170 -5.90 34.26 -40.98
N LEU A 171 -6.66 33.26 -40.52
CA LEU A 171 -6.30 31.83 -40.70
C LEU A 171 -6.27 31.43 -42.18
N VAL A 172 -7.17 31.99 -42.99
CA VAL A 172 -7.24 31.73 -44.43
C VAL A 172 -6.26 32.61 -45.19
N VAL A 173 -6.20 33.91 -44.87
CA VAL A 173 -5.42 34.91 -45.64
C VAL A 173 -3.93 34.89 -45.32
N ASN A 174 -3.54 34.74 -44.05
CA ASN A 174 -2.14 34.83 -43.63
C ASN A 174 -1.51 33.43 -43.45
N TYR A 175 -2.24 32.51 -42.83
CA TYR A 175 -1.78 31.14 -42.56
C TYR A 175 -2.13 30.13 -43.69
N ASN A 176 -2.85 30.55 -44.73
CA ASN A 176 -3.25 29.72 -45.88
C ASN A 176 -4.01 28.44 -45.48
N MET A 177 -4.89 28.52 -44.47
CA MET A 177 -5.70 27.37 -44.03
C MET A 177 -6.67 26.92 -45.12
N GLY A 178 -6.51 25.68 -45.59
CA GLY A 178 -7.38 25.12 -46.63
C GLY A 178 -8.86 25.07 -46.22
N LYS A 179 -9.77 25.38 -47.15
CA LYS A 179 -11.21 25.60 -46.93
C LYS A 179 -11.87 24.58 -45.98
N CYS A 180 -11.69 23.28 -46.20
CA CYS A 180 -12.33 22.23 -45.40
C CYS A 180 -11.75 22.11 -43.97
N VAL A 181 -10.58 22.69 -43.71
CA VAL A 181 -10.02 22.78 -42.35
C VAL A 181 -10.60 23.99 -41.63
N PHE A 182 -10.63 25.15 -42.30
CA PHE A 182 -11.21 26.38 -41.76
C PHE A 182 -12.70 26.20 -41.41
N SER A 183 -13.49 25.67 -42.35
CA SER A 183 -14.92 25.37 -42.18
C SER A 183 -15.23 24.33 -41.09
N ASN A 184 -14.22 23.59 -40.61
CA ASN A 184 -14.38 22.63 -39.52
C ASN A 184 -13.91 23.19 -38.17
N CYS A 185 -13.11 24.27 -38.15
CA CYS A 185 -12.47 24.76 -36.91
C CYS A 185 -12.92 26.17 -36.48
N ALA A 186 -13.45 27.01 -37.39
CA ALA A 186 -13.54 28.44 -37.16
C ALA A 186 -14.38 28.83 -35.93
N GLY A 187 -15.60 28.27 -35.76
CA GLY A 187 -16.47 28.58 -34.61
C GLY A 187 -15.91 28.13 -33.25
N PHE A 188 -14.99 27.15 -33.27
CA PHE A 188 -14.35 26.59 -32.08
C PHE A 188 -13.03 27.32 -31.72
N ILE A 189 -12.55 28.20 -32.60
CA ILE A 189 -11.43 29.10 -32.31
C ILE A 189 -12.00 30.41 -31.76
N LYS A 190 -11.73 30.67 -30.48
CA LYS A 190 -12.14 31.88 -29.77
C LYS A 190 -11.13 33.00 -30.05
N ILE A 191 -11.64 34.22 -30.27
CA ILE A 191 -10.84 35.44 -30.24
C ILE A 191 -11.41 36.37 -29.17
N ASN A 192 -10.55 36.92 -28.32
CA ASN A 192 -10.95 37.95 -27.36
C ASN A 192 -10.94 39.33 -28.04
N THR A 193 -12.00 39.65 -28.78
CA THR A 193 -12.14 40.91 -29.53
C THR A 193 -11.97 42.14 -28.65
N ASP A 194 -12.41 42.11 -27.39
CA ASP A 194 -12.24 43.21 -26.43
C ASP A 194 -10.77 43.50 -26.08
N ALA A 195 -9.89 42.51 -26.16
CA ALA A 195 -8.44 42.71 -26.04
C ALA A 195 -7.79 43.18 -27.35
N MET A 196 -8.45 43.00 -28.50
CA MET A 196 -7.96 43.42 -29.82
C MET A 196 -8.35 44.87 -30.17
N LYS A 197 -9.32 45.48 -29.48
CA LYS A 197 -9.85 46.87 -29.68
C LYS A 197 -8.82 48.02 -29.64
N GLN A 198 -7.53 47.72 -29.55
CA GLN A 198 -6.41 48.68 -29.58
C GLN A 198 -5.54 48.57 -30.85
N SER A 199 -5.88 47.68 -31.80
CA SER A 199 -5.22 47.61 -33.11
C SER A 199 -5.94 48.44 -34.17
N ASP A 200 -5.20 48.91 -35.18
CA ASP A 200 -5.74 49.63 -36.35
C ASP A 200 -6.47 48.68 -37.36
N SER A 201 -6.86 47.49 -36.91
CA SER A 201 -7.44 46.42 -37.72
C SER A 201 -8.97 46.46 -37.67
N TYR A 202 -9.66 46.05 -38.74
CA TYR A 202 -11.11 45.78 -38.64
C TYR A 202 -11.32 44.56 -37.73
N ILE A 203 -12.16 44.68 -36.71
CA ILE A 203 -12.41 43.60 -35.73
C ILE A 203 -13.82 43.08 -35.92
N GLU A 204 -13.95 41.81 -36.31
CA GLU A 204 -15.24 41.14 -36.38
C GLU A 204 -15.70 40.74 -34.97
N ILE A 205 -16.71 41.43 -34.44
CA ILE A 205 -17.20 41.23 -33.07
C ILE A 205 -17.72 39.79 -32.88
N LEU A 206 -18.28 39.20 -33.94
CA LEU A 206 -18.79 37.82 -33.95
C LEU A 206 -17.69 36.77 -33.74
N ASP A 207 -16.40 37.08 -33.96
CA ASP A 207 -15.28 36.15 -33.66
C ASP A 207 -15.10 35.87 -32.15
N SER A 208 -15.76 36.66 -31.29
CA SER A 208 -15.86 36.40 -29.85
C SER A 208 -17.02 35.48 -29.45
N THR A 209 -17.76 34.94 -30.43
CA THR A 209 -18.91 34.02 -30.25
C THR A 209 -18.65 32.64 -30.85
N ARG A 210 -19.47 31.63 -30.53
CA ARG A 210 -19.44 30.31 -31.21
C ARG A 210 -20.08 30.32 -32.61
N ILE A 211 -20.72 31.43 -33.01
CA ILE A 211 -21.33 31.57 -34.34
C ILE A 211 -20.25 31.33 -35.40
N HIS A 212 -20.56 30.52 -36.42
CA HIS A 212 -19.63 30.18 -37.48
C HIS A 212 -19.65 31.27 -38.58
N PRO A 213 -18.52 31.61 -39.23
CA PRO A 213 -18.48 32.67 -40.25
C PRO A 213 -19.45 32.53 -41.44
N GLU A 214 -19.99 31.35 -41.71
CA GLU A 214 -21.02 31.17 -42.75
C GLU A 214 -22.41 31.70 -42.34
N ALA A 215 -22.62 31.97 -41.05
CA ALA A 215 -23.88 32.45 -40.46
C ALA A 215 -23.80 33.90 -39.94
N TYR A 216 -22.71 34.62 -40.21
CA TYR A 216 -22.54 36.01 -39.76
C TYR A 216 -23.60 36.95 -40.36
N ASP A 217 -24.01 36.73 -41.61
CA ASP A 217 -25.09 37.49 -42.24
C ASP A 217 -26.45 37.25 -41.56
N TRP A 218 -26.68 36.05 -41.00
CA TRP A 218 -27.90 35.74 -40.25
C TRP A 218 -27.89 36.39 -38.86
N ALA A 219 -26.74 36.40 -38.18
CA ALA A 219 -26.58 37.10 -36.90
C ALA A 219 -26.71 38.63 -37.07
N ARG A 220 -26.18 39.19 -38.17
CA ARG A 220 -26.31 40.60 -38.53
C ARG A 220 -27.76 41.00 -38.80
N LYS A 221 -28.51 40.20 -39.57
CA LYS A 221 -29.96 40.41 -39.80
C LYS A 221 -30.75 40.32 -38.49
N MET A 222 -30.61 39.21 -37.76
CA MET A 222 -31.26 39.01 -36.46
C MET A 222 -31.02 40.16 -35.48
N ALA A 223 -29.85 40.79 -35.52
CA ALA A 223 -29.55 41.97 -34.71
C ALA A 223 -30.28 43.23 -35.18
N VAL A 224 -30.40 43.49 -36.49
CA VAL A 224 -31.19 44.62 -37.04
C VAL A 224 -32.69 44.41 -36.79
N ASP A 225 -33.20 43.21 -37.12
CA ASP A 225 -34.62 42.85 -37.01
C ASP A 225 -35.12 42.91 -35.56
N ALA A 226 -34.25 42.63 -34.57
CA ALA A 226 -34.56 42.71 -33.14
C ALA A 226 -34.46 44.14 -32.54
N LEU A 227 -34.10 45.16 -33.31
CA LEU A 227 -34.08 46.55 -32.82
C LEU A 227 -35.39 47.30 -33.09
N ASP A 228 -36.11 46.94 -34.17
CA ASP A 228 -37.45 47.41 -34.56
C ASP A 228 -37.70 48.92 -34.34
N THR A 229 -36.77 49.75 -34.86
CA THR A 229 -36.90 51.22 -34.89
C THR A 229 -37.18 51.72 -36.30
N GLU A 230 -37.85 52.87 -36.43
CA GLU A 230 -38.06 53.52 -37.74
C GLU A 230 -36.75 53.92 -38.43
N GLU A 231 -35.62 53.97 -37.70
CA GLU A 231 -34.26 54.22 -38.21
C GLU A 231 -33.48 52.92 -38.53
N SER A 232 -33.97 51.73 -38.11
CA SER A 232 -33.25 50.46 -38.22
C SER A 232 -32.91 50.06 -39.66
N SER A 233 -33.77 50.42 -40.61
CA SER A 233 -33.55 50.18 -42.05
C SER A 233 -32.41 51.00 -42.67
N GLU A 234 -31.86 52.00 -41.96
CA GLU A 234 -30.64 52.72 -42.36
C GLU A 234 -29.44 52.44 -41.42
N MET A 235 -29.60 51.57 -40.41
CA MET A 235 -28.54 51.26 -39.45
C MET A 235 -27.51 50.26 -40.03
N GLU A 236 -26.22 50.60 -39.94
CA GLU A 236 -25.13 49.69 -40.27
C GLU A 236 -25.19 48.40 -39.41
N PRO A 237 -25.23 47.18 -40.00
CA PRO A 237 -25.43 45.94 -39.24
C PRO A 237 -24.33 45.62 -38.21
N SER A 238 -23.17 46.29 -38.28
CA SER A 238 -22.13 46.23 -37.23
C SER A 238 -22.53 47.03 -35.98
N ALA A 239 -23.19 48.19 -36.14
CA ALA A 239 -23.68 48.99 -35.04
C ALA A 239 -24.89 48.34 -34.34
N ALA A 240 -25.78 47.71 -35.13
CA ALA A 240 -26.90 46.93 -34.60
C ALA A 240 -26.42 45.80 -33.66
N LEU A 241 -25.33 45.11 -34.02
CA LEU A 241 -24.69 44.12 -33.15
C LEU A 241 -24.15 44.75 -31.85
N GLU A 242 -23.52 45.92 -31.90
CA GLU A 242 -23.03 46.60 -30.70
C GLU A 242 -24.15 47.06 -29.75
N GLU A 243 -25.31 47.49 -30.27
CA GLU A 243 -26.48 47.80 -29.43
C GLU A 243 -27.08 46.52 -28.83
N ILE A 244 -27.23 45.45 -29.61
CA ILE A 244 -27.74 44.15 -29.12
C ILE A 244 -26.81 43.52 -28.06
N PHE A 245 -25.49 43.68 -28.16
CA PHE A 245 -24.57 43.24 -27.10
C PHE A 245 -24.65 44.08 -25.81
N GLN A 246 -25.20 45.31 -25.87
CA GLN A 246 -25.48 46.14 -24.70
C GLN A 246 -26.88 45.89 -24.13
N ASN A 247 -27.86 45.59 -24.98
CA ASN A 247 -29.26 45.37 -24.60
C ASN A 247 -29.81 44.06 -25.23
N SER A 248 -29.30 42.92 -24.78
CA SER A 248 -29.68 41.61 -25.31
C SER A 248 -31.09 41.14 -24.89
N GLU A 249 -31.84 41.96 -24.14
CA GLU A 249 -33.22 41.63 -23.77
C GLU A 249 -34.16 41.62 -24.98
N ARG A 250 -33.95 42.50 -25.96
CA ARG A 250 -34.78 42.61 -27.18
C ARG A 250 -34.80 41.32 -28.02
N LEU A 251 -33.75 40.50 -27.97
CA LEU A 251 -33.68 39.20 -28.66
C LEU A 251 -34.73 38.19 -28.17
N LYS A 252 -35.35 38.41 -27.00
CA LYS A 252 -36.40 37.54 -26.45
C LYS A 252 -37.70 37.63 -27.24
N ASP A 253 -38.00 38.83 -27.75
CA ASP A 253 -39.29 39.17 -28.36
C ASP A 253 -39.37 38.77 -29.84
N LEU A 254 -38.22 38.41 -30.44
CA LEU A 254 -38.12 37.93 -31.83
C LEU A 254 -38.58 36.47 -31.98
N ASP A 255 -39.56 36.25 -32.86
CA ASP A 255 -40.04 34.92 -33.27
C ASP A 255 -39.07 34.25 -34.25
N LEU A 256 -38.20 33.39 -33.70
CA LEU A 256 -37.23 32.62 -34.47
C LEU A 256 -37.85 31.53 -35.35
N ASP A 257 -39.05 31.03 -35.03
CA ASP A 257 -39.71 29.99 -35.83
C ASP A 257 -40.32 30.59 -37.09
N ALA A 258 -40.91 31.80 -36.99
CA ALA A 258 -41.33 32.58 -38.14
C ALA A 258 -40.13 32.95 -39.05
N PHE A 259 -39.04 33.45 -38.45
CA PHE A 259 -37.81 33.80 -39.18
C PHE A 259 -37.15 32.58 -39.86
N ALA A 260 -37.18 31.41 -39.21
CA ALA A 260 -36.73 30.15 -39.79
C ALA A 260 -37.56 29.73 -41.01
N VAL A 261 -38.88 29.92 -40.98
CA VAL A 261 -39.76 29.64 -42.14
C VAL A 261 -39.45 30.55 -43.32
N GLU A 262 -39.12 31.83 -43.10
CA GLU A 262 -38.72 32.74 -44.18
C GLU A 262 -37.36 32.37 -44.78
N LEU A 263 -36.35 32.10 -43.95
CA LEU A 263 -35.02 31.63 -44.40
C LEU A 263 -35.08 30.28 -45.15
N LYS A 264 -35.99 29.39 -44.77
CA LYS A 264 -36.21 28.11 -45.43
C LYS A 264 -36.69 28.24 -46.88
N ASN A 265 -37.43 29.32 -47.18
CA ASN A 265 -37.88 29.61 -48.54
C ASN A 265 -36.76 30.18 -49.44
N THR A 266 -35.66 30.69 -48.85
CA THR A 266 -34.52 31.29 -49.59
C THR A 266 -33.34 30.34 -49.83
N MET A 267 -33.63 29.03 -49.96
CA MET A 267 -32.70 27.92 -50.31
C MET A 267 -31.80 27.35 -49.20
N TYR A 268 -31.82 27.88 -47.97
CA TYR A 268 -30.84 27.50 -46.92
C TYR A 268 -31.20 26.26 -46.07
N GLY A 269 -32.30 25.57 -46.38
CA GLY A 269 -32.77 24.41 -45.62
C GLY A 269 -33.46 24.81 -44.31
N ASP A 270 -33.49 23.90 -43.33
CA ASP A 270 -34.02 24.21 -41.99
C ASP A 270 -32.89 24.68 -41.08
N GLN A 271 -32.94 25.96 -40.68
CA GLN A 271 -31.91 26.62 -39.86
C GLN A 271 -32.42 27.02 -38.47
N SER A 272 -33.61 26.54 -38.08
CA SER A 272 -34.25 26.83 -36.78
C SER A 272 -33.27 26.72 -35.61
N ILE A 273 -32.64 25.56 -35.42
CA ILE A 273 -31.66 25.30 -34.34
C ILE A 273 -30.51 26.33 -34.38
N THR A 274 -29.94 26.58 -35.56
CA THR A 274 -28.83 27.55 -35.75
C THR A 274 -29.22 28.96 -35.30
N LEU A 275 -30.48 29.35 -35.48
CA LEU A 275 -31.00 30.66 -35.03
C LEU A 275 -31.16 30.73 -33.51
N TYR A 276 -31.60 29.64 -32.87
CA TYR A 276 -31.61 29.54 -31.40
C TYR A 276 -30.19 29.63 -30.81
N ASP A 277 -29.21 28.98 -31.44
CA ASP A 277 -27.80 29.04 -31.02
C ASP A 277 -27.18 30.44 -31.25
N ILE A 278 -27.47 31.09 -32.38
CA ILE A 278 -27.08 32.49 -32.64
C ILE A 278 -27.65 33.40 -31.54
N ARG A 279 -28.95 33.30 -31.23
CA ARG A 279 -29.57 34.11 -30.17
C ARG A 279 -28.90 33.86 -28.81
N ALA A 280 -28.60 32.61 -28.48
CA ALA A 280 -27.93 32.28 -27.21
C ALA A 280 -26.53 32.90 -27.10
N GLU A 281 -25.75 32.88 -28.19
CA GLU A 281 -24.41 33.49 -28.25
C GLU A 281 -24.43 35.02 -28.33
N LEU A 282 -25.40 35.63 -29.01
CA LEU A 282 -25.61 37.08 -28.97
C LEU A 282 -26.01 37.54 -27.55
N THR A 283 -26.83 36.75 -26.86
CA THR A 283 -27.21 37.03 -25.46
C THR A 283 -26.02 36.89 -24.50
N HIS A 284 -25.21 35.84 -24.66
CA HIS A 284 -24.10 35.50 -23.78
C HIS A 284 -22.87 34.94 -24.54
N ARG A 285 -22.05 35.85 -25.09
CA ARG A 285 -20.84 35.54 -25.87
C ARG A 285 -19.98 34.44 -25.22
N TYR A 286 -19.83 33.31 -25.90
CA TYR A 286 -18.96 32.21 -25.50
C TYR A 286 -19.18 31.68 -24.07
N LYS A 287 -20.44 31.69 -23.60
CA LYS A 287 -20.83 31.20 -22.26
C LYS A 287 -20.24 29.82 -21.96
N ASP A 288 -19.63 29.64 -20.80
CA ASP A 288 -19.18 28.32 -20.36
C ASP A 288 -20.39 27.46 -20.00
N VAL A 289 -20.56 26.34 -20.71
CA VAL A 289 -21.67 25.39 -20.55
C VAL A 289 -21.26 24.17 -19.70
N ARG A 290 -20.00 24.12 -19.24
CA ARG A 290 -19.54 23.07 -18.31
C ARG A 290 -20.29 23.15 -16.99
N VAL A 291 -20.46 21.99 -16.35
CA VAL A 291 -20.96 21.90 -14.98
C VAL A 291 -20.02 22.70 -14.06
N ARG A 292 -20.60 23.62 -13.26
CA ARG A 292 -19.84 24.42 -12.29
C ARG A 292 -19.12 23.50 -11.31
N TYR A 293 -17.84 23.79 -11.02
CA TYR A 293 -17.05 22.99 -10.09
C TYR A 293 -17.68 22.96 -8.69
N GLU A 294 -17.95 21.75 -8.20
CA GLU A 294 -18.36 21.49 -6.81
C GLU A 294 -17.17 20.97 -5.97
N PRO A 295 -17.06 21.37 -4.69
CA PRO A 295 -16.01 20.86 -3.81
C PRO A 295 -16.25 19.37 -3.48
N PRO A 296 -15.18 18.56 -3.33
CA PRO A 296 -15.31 17.11 -3.14
C PRO A 296 -16.10 16.75 -1.89
N SER A 297 -16.99 15.76 -2.02
CA SER A 297 -17.82 15.28 -0.92
C SER A 297 -17.00 14.54 0.14
N GLN A 298 -17.62 14.21 1.28
CA GLN A 298 -16.97 13.39 2.30
C GLN A 298 -16.62 11.97 1.79
N VAL A 299 -17.35 11.45 0.79
CA VAL A 299 -17.03 10.16 0.15
C VAL A 299 -15.79 10.29 -0.74
N ASP A 300 -15.70 11.39 -1.50
CA ASP A 300 -14.54 11.67 -2.35
C ASP A 300 -13.29 11.91 -1.51
N LEU A 301 -13.38 12.69 -0.43
CA LEU A 301 -12.29 12.90 0.53
C LEU A 301 -11.83 11.57 1.16
N PHE A 302 -12.76 10.67 1.46
CA PHE A 302 -12.44 9.33 1.97
C PHE A 302 -11.68 8.51 0.92
N HIS A 303 -12.20 8.44 -0.32
CA HIS A 303 -11.54 7.77 -1.44
C HIS A 303 -10.15 8.38 -1.75
N PHE A 304 -10.00 9.70 -1.78
CA PHE A 304 -8.73 10.36 -2.12
C PHE A 304 -7.60 10.01 -1.16
N ILE A 305 -7.92 9.78 0.12
CA ILE A 305 -6.96 9.52 1.20
C ILE A 305 -6.72 8.02 1.44
N THR A 306 -7.78 7.22 1.44
CA THR A 306 -7.68 5.76 1.70
C THR A 306 -7.37 4.95 0.45
N LYS A 307 -7.69 5.50 -0.74
CA LYS A 307 -7.75 4.81 -2.03
C LYS A 307 -8.69 3.60 -2.06
N GLU A 308 -9.67 3.60 -1.16
CA GLU A 308 -10.76 2.63 -1.10
C GLU A 308 -12.01 3.10 -1.87
N THR A 309 -12.69 2.15 -2.49
CA THR A 309 -13.97 2.36 -3.20
C THR A 309 -15.10 1.60 -2.50
N PRO A 310 -16.38 1.92 -2.76
CA PRO A 310 -17.51 1.13 -2.27
C PRO A 310 -17.49 -0.35 -2.72
N ALA A 311 -16.70 -0.73 -3.73
CA ALA A 311 -16.52 -2.11 -4.16
C ALA A 311 -15.39 -2.84 -3.40
N THR A 312 -14.31 -2.14 -3.01
CA THR A 312 -13.24 -2.74 -2.20
C THR A 312 -13.59 -2.77 -0.72
N PHE A 313 -14.25 -1.72 -0.22
CA PHE A 313 -14.44 -1.41 1.20
C PHE A 313 -15.92 -1.19 1.54
N HIS A 314 -16.62 -2.29 1.82
CA HIS A 314 -18.07 -2.31 2.05
C HIS A 314 -18.45 -2.99 3.37
N LEU A 315 -19.71 -2.84 3.79
CA LEU A 315 -20.26 -3.56 4.94
C LEU A 315 -20.19 -5.08 4.68
N GLY A 316 -19.85 -5.86 5.70
CA GLY A 316 -19.62 -7.32 5.60
C GLY A 316 -18.26 -7.73 5.03
N LYS A 317 -17.46 -6.81 4.47
CA LYS A 317 -16.11 -7.12 3.96
C LYS A 317 -15.26 -7.72 5.08
N LEU A 318 -14.66 -8.88 4.80
CA LEU A 318 -13.61 -9.47 5.63
C LEU A 318 -12.30 -8.72 5.37
N ILE A 319 -11.69 -8.20 6.43
CA ILE A 319 -10.44 -7.45 6.41
C ILE A 319 -9.46 -7.99 7.45
N GLN A 320 -8.19 -7.63 7.28
CA GLN A 320 -7.14 -7.81 8.27
C GLN A 320 -6.89 -6.48 9.01
N CYS A 321 -6.60 -6.52 10.31
CA CYS A 321 -6.36 -5.33 11.10
C CYS A 321 -5.40 -5.61 12.29
N GLN A 322 -4.63 -4.60 12.71
CA GLN A 322 -3.68 -4.72 13.81
C GLN A 322 -4.21 -4.06 15.09
N VAL A 323 -4.23 -4.79 16.21
CA VAL A 323 -4.56 -4.27 17.54
C VAL A 323 -3.52 -3.26 17.99
N PHE A 324 -3.91 -2.01 18.28
CA PHE A 324 -2.96 -0.97 18.72
C PHE A 324 -3.25 -0.37 20.11
N ASP A 325 -4.51 -0.43 20.59
CA ASP A 325 -4.89 0.10 21.91
C ASP A 325 -6.15 -0.63 22.45
N PHE A 326 -6.40 -0.53 23.75
CA PHE A 326 -7.60 -1.04 24.41
C PHE A 326 -8.44 0.13 24.93
N ALA A 327 -9.61 0.36 24.33
CA ALA A 327 -10.51 1.42 24.77
C ALA A 327 -11.11 1.09 26.14
N ARG A 328 -10.94 2.00 27.10
CA ARG A 328 -11.51 1.90 28.45
C ARG A 328 -12.36 3.12 28.77
N ARG A 329 -13.44 2.93 29.53
CA ARG A 329 -14.29 4.00 30.08
C ARG A 329 -13.76 4.37 31.46
N LYS A 330 -13.26 5.59 31.66
CA LYS A 330 -12.98 6.11 33.01
C LYS A 330 -14.26 6.00 33.86
N PRO A 331 -14.18 5.51 35.11
CA PRO A 331 -15.33 5.46 36.00
C PRO A 331 -15.74 6.88 36.45
N THR A 332 -17.00 7.06 36.85
CA THR A 332 -17.42 8.30 37.51
C THR A 332 -17.02 8.29 39.00
N PRO A 333 -16.93 9.45 39.69
CA PRO A 333 -16.60 9.49 41.12
C PRO A 333 -17.51 8.61 41.98
N GLN A 334 -18.82 8.68 41.76
CA GLN A 334 -19.83 7.84 42.42
C GLN A 334 -19.60 6.33 42.21
N GLN A 335 -19.04 5.93 41.06
CA GLN A 335 -18.70 4.53 40.79
C GLN A 335 -17.42 4.10 41.52
N LEU A 336 -16.47 5.00 41.75
CA LEU A 336 -15.27 4.74 42.56
C LEU A 336 -15.64 4.62 44.06
N GLU A 337 -16.47 5.52 44.56
CA GLU A 337 -16.97 5.53 45.95
C GLU A 337 -17.79 4.26 46.29
N ALA A 338 -18.53 3.74 45.33
CA ALA A 338 -19.34 2.52 45.49
C ALA A 338 -18.58 1.20 45.22
N ALA A 339 -17.32 1.25 44.75
CA ALA A 339 -16.59 0.05 44.36
C ALA A 339 -15.94 -0.66 45.57
N GLN A 340 -16.22 -1.96 45.70
CA GLN A 340 -15.57 -2.83 46.68
C GLN A 340 -14.59 -3.80 45.98
N PRO A 341 -13.41 -4.09 46.55
CA PRO A 341 -12.45 -4.98 45.92
C PRO A 341 -12.87 -6.45 46.08
N GLU A 342 -13.13 -7.11 44.95
CA GLU A 342 -13.44 -8.54 44.90
C GLU A 342 -12.17 -9.37 45.12
N LYS A 343 -12.31 -10.56 45.72
CA LYS A 343 -11.25 -11.59 45.63
C LYS A 343 -11.42 -12.40 44.36
N ASP A 344 -10.31 -12.87 43.81
CA ASP A 344 -10.31 -13.92 42.81
C ASP A 344 -10.09 -15.29 43.44
N GLU A 345 -10.91 -16.27 43.05
CA GLU A 345 -10.89 -17.62 43.64
C GLU A 345 -9.67 -18.44 43.19
N ILE A 346 -9.10 -18.14 42.01
CA ILE A 346 -8.02 -18.92 41.41
C ILE A 346 -6.65 -18.40 41.87
N THR A 347 -6.49 -17.07 41.97
CA THR A 347 -5.20 -16.45 42.35
C THR A 347 -5.13 -16.00 43.82
N GLY A 348 -6.27 -15.93 44.52
CA GLY A 348 -6.37 -15.42 45.89
C GLY A 348 -6.13 -13.91 46.03
N MET A 349 -5.73 -13.23 44.95
CA MET A 349 -5.48 -11.79 44.92
C MET A 349 -6.79 -10.98 44.85
N LEU A 350 -6.69 -9.69 45.17
CA LEU A 350 -7.81 -8.77 45.05
C LEU A 350 -7.81 -8.12 43.66
N LYS A 351 -8.98 -8.04 43.06
CA LYS A 351 -9.25 -7.44 41.74
C LYS A 351 -10.20 -6.24 41.88
N CYS A 352 -10.02 -5.25 41.01
CA CYS A 352 -10.89 -4.08 40.96
C CYS A 352 -12.09 -4.39 40.03
N PRO A 353 -13.35 -4.27 40.51
CA PRO A 353 -14.53 -4.59 39.70
C PRO A 353 -14.76 -3.59 38.55
N LEU A 354 -14.15 -2.40 38.62
CA LEU A 354 -14.29 -1.37 37.59
C LEU A 354 -13.28 -1.50 36.45
N CYS A 355 -12.11 -2.11 36.67
CA CYS A 355 -11.04 -2.11 35.66
C CYS A 355 -10.42 -3.49 35.39
N HIS A 356 -10.79 -4.51 36.17
CA HIS A 356 -10.38 -5.91 36.03
C HIS A 356 -8.85 -6.10 35.90
N THR A 357 -8.05 -5.31 36.63
CA THR A 357 -6.62 -5.58 36.79
C THR A 357 -6.36 -6.32 38.10
N GLU A 358 -6.08 -7.62 38.02
CA GLU A 358 -5.62 -8.47 39.12
C GLU A 358 -4.20 -8.03 39.55
N ARG A 359 -4.07 -7.25 40.63
CA ARG A 359 -2.75 -6.81 41.15
C ARG A 359 -2.67 -6.61 42.66
N PHE A 360 -3.79 -6.44 43.37
CA PHE A 360 -3.76 -5.99 44.76
C PHE A 360 -3.52 -7.17 45.69
N HIS A 361 -2.42 -7.14 46.43
CA HIS A 361 -2.07 -8.15 47.41
C HIS A 361 -2.75 -7.86 48.75
N ASN A 362 -2.98 -6.57 49.05
CA ASN A 362 -3.62 -6.09 50.27
C ASN A 362 -4.86 -5.23 49.99
N VAL A 363 -5.89 -5.33 50.85
CA VAL A 363 -7.11 -4.49 50.79
C VAL A 363 -6.76 -2.99 50.73
N LYS A 364 -5.72 -2.57 51.47
CA LYS A 364 -5.24 -1.18 51.52
C LYS A 364 -4.62 -0.69 50.20
N GLU A 365 -4.13 -1.59 49.35
CA GLU A 365 -3.64 -1.24 48.00
C GLU A 365 -4.79 -1.02 47.01
N ALA A 366 -5.90 -1.73 47.20
CA ALA A 366 -7.11 -1.54 46.41
C ALA A 366 -7.82 -0.22 46.77
N TRP A 367 -7.94 0.15 48.05
CA TRP A 367 -8.43 1.48 48.44
C TRP A 367 -7.55 2.61 47.86
N ASN A 368 -6.22 2.48 47.97
CA ASN A 368 -5.25 3.38 47.30
C ASN A 368 -5.36 3.41 45.74
N HIS A 369 -6.17 2.57 45.11
CA HIS A 369 -6.50 2.59 43.68
C HIS A 369 -7.86 3.25 43.39
N PHE A 370 -8.81 3.21 44.34
CA PHE A 370 -10.09 3.91 44.25
C PHE A 370 -9.97 5.40 44.65
N ASP A 371 -9.17 5.71 45.68
CA ASP A 371 -8.97 7.04 46.27
C ASP A 371 -8.38 8.11 45.32
N SER A 372 -8.07 7.76 44.07
CA SER A 372 -7.53 8.71 43.09
C SER A 372 -8.01 8.42 41.66
N ILE A 373 -8.74 9.38 41.10
CA ILE A 373 -9.50 9.30 39.84
C ILE A 373 -8.65 8.83 38.65
N ASP A 374 -7.36 9.16 38.61
CA ASP A 374 -6.45 8.76 37.51
C ASP A 374 -5.70 7.43 37.72
N ARG A 375 -5.81 6.77 38.88
CA ARG A 375 -5.23 5.42 39.06
C ARG A 375 -6.12 4.33 38.50
N CYS A 376 -7.44 4.51 38.53
CA CYS A 376 -8.37 3.56 37.94
C CYS A 376 -8.46 3.72 36.41
N LYS A 377 -7.87 2.78 35.66
CA LYS A 377 -7.94 2.76 34.19
C LYS A 377 -9.36 2.54 33.64
N GLY A 378 -10.30 2.12 34.49
CA GLY A 378 -11.70 1.92 34.14
C GLY A 378 -11.97 0.71 33.23
N ALA A 379 -13.24 0.52 32.90
CA ALA A 379 -13.77 -0.71 32.33
C ALA A 379 -13.42 -0.86 30.84
N PRO A 380 -13.00 -2.04 30.35
CA PRO A 380 -12.78 -2.26 28.93
C PRO A 380 -14.11 -2.14 28.14
N ILE A 381 -14.13 -1.27 27.13
CA ILE A 381 -15.26 -1.12 26.20
C ILE A 381 -15.05 -1.98 24.95
N GLY A 382 -13.79 -2.16 24.55
CA GLY A 382 -13.42 -2.81 23.30
C GLY A 382 -11.96 -2.61 22.91
N VAL A 383 -11.62 -3.08 21.73
CA VAL A 383 -10.27 -3.08 21.15
C VAL A 383 -10.21 -2.04 20.04
N ARG A 384 -9.17 -1.19 20.02
CA ARG A 384 -8.89 -0.33 18.88
C ARG A 384 -7.90 -1.02 17.96
N VAL A 385 -8.24 -1.03 16.68
CA VAL A 385 -7.40 -1.64 15.63
C VAL A 385 -7.07 -0.61 14.55
N ARG A 386 -6.00 -0.85 13.81
CA ARG A 386 -5.61 -0.07 12.65
C ARG A 386 -5.75 -0.93 11.41
N LEU A 387 -6.30 -0.34 10.35
CA LEU A 387 -6.38 -0.93 9.02
C LEU A 387 -5.18 -0.45 8.19
N ASP A 388 -4.76 -1.27 7.22
CA ASP A 388 -3.60 -0.96 6.37
C ASP A 388 -3.84 0.28 5.50
N ASN A 389 -5.10 0.58 5.16
CA ASN A 389 -5.54 1.81 4.47
C ASN A 389 -5.57 3.07 5.36
N GLY A 390 -5.03 3.01 6.59
CA GLY A 390 -4.91 4.13 7.51
C GLY A 390 -6.17 4.43 8.34
N CYS A 391 -7.29 3.74 8.12
CA CYS A 391 -8.50 3.89 8.94
C CYS A 391 -8.30 3.34 10.37
N THR A 392 -9.06 3.87 11.32
CA THR A 392 -9.09 3.38 12.72
C THR A 392 -10.33 2.54 12.98
N GLY A 393 -10.16 1.24 13.21
CA GLY A 393 -11.24 0.33 13.55
C GLY A 393 -11.51 0.24 15.05
N PHE A 394 -12.73 -0.12 15.41
CA PHE A 394 -13.16 -0.35 16.78
C PHE A 394 -13.98 -1.64 16.88
N ILE A 395 -13.51 -2.58 17.70
CA ILE A 395 -14.20 -3.85 18.00
C ILE A 395 -14.79 -3.71 19.41
N LYS A 396 -16.11 -3.74 19.53
CA LYS A 396 -16.81 -3.70 20.83
C LYS A 396 -16.53 -5.01 21.58
N LEU A 397 -16.46 -4.98 22.92
CA LEU A 397 -16.08 -6.16 23.72
C LEU A 397 -16.97 -7.39 23.45
N ARG A 398 -18.28 -7.18 23.32
CA ARG A 398 -19.30 -8.19 22.93
C ARG A 398 -19.13 -8.73 21.49
N ASP A 399 -18.33 -8.05 20.66
CA ASP A 399 -18.13 -8.34 19.24
C ASP A 399 -16.69 -8.83 18.95
N LEU A 400 -15.94 -9.19 20.01
CA LEU A 400 -14.56 -9.73 19.94
C LEU A 400 -14.50 -11.26 19.89
N SER A 401 -15.51 -11.96 20.42
CA SER A 401 -15.60 -13.42 20.51
C SER A 401 -17.06 -13.83 20.70
N ASP A 402 -17.43 -15.06 20.34
CA ASP A 402 -18.77 -15.62 20.57
C ASP A 402 -19.01 -15.97 22.05
N SER A 403 -17.93 -16.34 22.76
CA SER A 403 -17.88 -16.45 24.21
C SER A 403 -17.90 -15.06 24.86
N PRO A 404 -18.59 -14.83 25.99
CA PRO A 404 -18.46 -13.58 26.73
C PRO A 404 -17.01 -13.37 27.19
N VAL A 405 -16.47 -12.17 26.96
CA VAL A 405 -15.11 -11.78 27.34
C VAL A 405 -15.19 -10.59 28.30
N SER A 406 -14.70 -10.75 29.53
CA SER A 406 -14.65 -9.65 30.51
C SER A 406 -13.41 -8.75 30.33
N ASN A 407 -12.29 -9.33 29.89
CA ASN A 407 -11.02 -8.62 29.72
C ASN A 407 -10.40 -8.94 28.33
N PRO A 408 -10.28 -7.96 27.42
CA PRO A 408 -9.82 -8.22 26.06
C PRO A 408 -8.36 -8.68 25.97
N LEU A 409 -7.56 -8.46 27.02
CA LEU A 409 -6.15 -8.87 27.11
C LEU A 409 -5.96 -10.40 27.16
N GLU A 410 -6.98 -11.16 27.58
CA GLU A 410 -6.99 -12.63 27.54
C GLU A 410 -7.04 -13.15 26.10
N ARG A 411 -7.77 -12.43 25.23
CA ARG A 411 -8.15 -12.91 23.89
C ARG A 411 -7.25 -12.37 22.78
N VAL A 412 -6.74 -11.14 22.90
CA VAL A 412 -5.85 -10.49 21.92
C VAL A 412 -4.76 -9.65 22.61
N LYS A 413 -3.60 -9.53 21.95
CA LYS A 413 -2.42 -8.78 22.44
C LYS A 413 -2.17 -7.51 21.62
N LEU A 414 -1.46 -6.54 22.19
CA LEU A 414 -1.00 -5.37 21.42
C LEU A 414 -0.10 -5.80 20.26
N ASN A 415 -0.23 -5.09 19.14
CA ASN A 415 0.41 -5.34 17.84
C ASN A 415 0.05 -6.70 17.19
N GLN A 416 -0.85 -7.50 17.79
CA GLN A 416 -1.37 -8.72 17.17
C GLN A 416 -2.25 -8.33 15.97
N VAL A 417 -2.07 -9.06 14.87
CA VAL A 417 -2.92 -8.97 13.69
C VAL A 417 -4.08 -9.96 13.82
N ILE A 418 -5.29 -9.49 13.55
CA ILE A 418 -6.54 -10.26 13.62
C ILE A 418 -7.41 -9.99 12.39
N TYR A 419 -8.25 -10.96 12.04
CA TYR A 419 -9.28 -10.78 11.02
C TYR A 419 -10.55 -10.20 11.63
N ALA A 420 -11.23 -9.33 10.90
CA ALA A 420 -12.51 -8.76 11.31
C ALA A 420 -13.43 -8.51 10.10
N ARG A 421 -14.74 -8.44 10.33
CA ARG A 421 -15.71 -7.93 9.33
C ARG A 421 -16.18 -6.51 9.67
N ILE A 422 -16.42 -5.72 8.62
CA ILE A 422 -16.99 -4.37 8.70
C ILE A 422 -18.47 -4.43 9.05
N ILE A 423 -18.87 -3.85 10.19
CA ILE A 423 -20.28 -3.66 10.57
C ILE A 423 -20.80 -2.30 10.10
N ASN A 424 -19.98 -1.24 10.24
CA ASN A 424 -20.37 0.14 9.92
C ASN A 424 -19.13 0.98 9.57
N ILE A 425 -19.28 1.96 8.69
CA ILE A 425 -18.20 2.85 8.22
C ILE A 425 -18.59 4.30 8.51
N ASN A 426 -17.87 4.97 9.42
CA ASN A 426 -18.03 6.40 9.70
C ASN A 426 -17.04 7.19 8.86
N ILE A 427 -17.47 7.51 7.63
CA ILE A 427 -16.71 8.25 6.61
C ILE A 427 -16.14 9.56 7.18
N LYS A 428 -16.94 10.34 7.92
CA LYS A 428 -16.53 11.64 8.50
C LYS A 428 -15.38 11.55 9.51
N GLN A 429 -15.20 10.39 10.15
CA GLN A 429 -14.17 10.18 11.18
C GLN A 429 -13.03 9.26 10.72
N PHE A 430 -13.09 8.71 9.50
CA PHE A 430 -12.18 7.67 9.02
C PHE A 430 -12.11 6.48 10.00
N SER A 431 -13.28 6.14 10.57
CA SER A 431 -13.42 5.11 11.61
C SER A 431 -14.46 4.05 11.25
N VAL A 432 -14.28 2.84 11.80
CA VAL A 432 -14.97 1.63 11.34
C VAL A 432 -15.39 0.79 12.55
N ASP A 433 -16.67 0.42 12.67
CA ASP A 433 -17.08 -0.61 13.64
C ASP A 433 -16.83 -2.00 13.05
N LEU A 434 -16.25 -2.89 13.87
CA LEU A 434 -15.75 -4.20 13.45
C LEU A 434 -16.22 -5.32 14.39
N THR A 435 -16.37 -6.53 13.83
CA THR A 435 -16.58 -7.79 14.58
C THR A 435 -15.47 -8.79 14.27
N SER A 436 -15.03 -9.51 15.30
CA SER A 436 -14.04 -10.59 15.25
C SER A 436 -14.61 -11.92 15.80
N LYS A 437 -15.93 -12.04 15.95
CA LYS A 437 -16.60 -13.30 16.31
C LYS A 437 -16.31 -14.38 15.28
N SER A 438 -16.15 -15.63 15.71
CA SER A 438 -15.94 -16.76 14.80
C SER A 438 -17.15 -16.99 13.90
N SER A 439 -18.37 -16.77 14.42
CA SER A 439 -19.61 -16.83 13.64
C SER A 439 -19.68 -15.78 12.52
N ASP A 440 -19.49 -14.50 12.86
CA ASP A 440 -19.43 -13.42 11.87
C ASP A 440 -18.29 -13.64 10.85
N LEU A 441 -17.11 -14.08 11.30
CA LEU A 441 -15.95 -14.31 10.41
C LEU A 441 -16.22 -15.40 9.36
N ARG A 442 -16.81 -16.55 9.76
CA ARG A 442 -17.27 -17.58 8.81
C ARG A 442 -18.43 -17.08 7.92
N ASP A 443 -19.26 -16.19 8.47
CA ASP A 443 -20.56 -15.76 7.96
C ASP A 443 -21.62 -16.87 8.02
N ASP A 444 -21.73 -17.53 9.18
CA ASP A 444 -22.64 -18.67 9.43
C ASP A 444 -24.13 -18.33 9.22
N ASN A 445 -24.48 -17.04 9.20
CA ASN A 445 -25.85 -16.52 9.04
C ASN A 445 -26.11 -15.96 7.62
N GLU A 446 -25.19 -16.16 6.66
CA GLU A 446 -25.24 -15.62 5.29
C GLU A 446 -25.56 -14.12 5.20
N ARG A 447 -25.06 -13.33 6.17
CA ARG A 447 -25.42 -11.92 6.34
C ARG A 447 -24.49 -10.98 5.57
N TRP A 448 -23.26 -11.38 5.34
CA TRP A 448 -22.16 -10.50 4.94
C TRP A 448 -21.61 -10.76 3.54
N ARG A 449 -21.85 -11.96 2.98
CA ARG A 449 -21.59 -12.30 1.58
C ARG A 449 -22.72 -11.79 0.67
N PRO A 450 -22.46 -11.46 -0.60
CA PRO A 450 -23.52 -11.26 -1.59
C PRO A 450 -24.38 -12.52 -1.74
N THR A 451 -25.68 -12.35 -1.96
CA THR A 451 -26.59 -13.46 -2.29
C THR A 451 -26.17 -14.10 -3.61
N LYS A 452 -25.95 -15.42 -3.60
CA LYS A 452 -25.68 -16.22 -4.81
C LYS A 452 -26.87 -16.13 -5.76
N ASP A 453 -26.61 -15.80 -7.02
CA ASP A 453 -27.63 -15.65 -8.05
C ASP A 453 -28.21 -17.01 -8.51
N SER A 454 -29.12 -16.97 -9.49
CA SER A 454 -29.84 -18.15 -9.99
C SER A 454 -29.03 -19.05 -10.93
N PHE A 455 -27.90 -18.59 -11.45
CA PHE A 455 -26.97 -19.35 -12.31
C PHE A 455 -25.75 -19.87 -11.53
N TYR A 456 -25.59 -19.48 -10.26
CA TYR A 456 -24.52 -19.95 -9.40
C TYR A 456 -24.66 -21.46 -9.10
N ASP A 457 -23.67 -22.25 -9.54
CA ASP A 457 -23.65 -23.71 -9.34
C ASP A 457 -23.34 -24.08 -7.87
N ARG A 458 -24.42 -24.26 -7.10
CA ARG A 458 -24.36 -24.68 -5.69
C ARG A 458 -23.92 -26.14 -5.54
N THR A 459 -24.16 -26.97 -6.55
CA THR A 459 -23.77 -28.39 -6.56
C THR A 459 -22.25 -28.52 -6.65
N LEU A 460 -21.63 -27.85 -7.62
CA LEU A 460 -20.18 -27.81 -7.77
C LEU A 460 -19.49 -27.20 -6.53
N GLU A 461 -20.04 -26.12 -5.95
CA GLU A 461 -19.53 -25.56 -4.69
C GLU A 461 -19.55 -26.59 -3.55
N THR A 462 -20.62 -27.38 -3.40
CA THR A 462 -20.68 -28.42 -2.36
C THR A 462 -19.70 -29.57 -2.60
N GLU A 463 -19.40 -29.92 -3.86
CA GLU A 463 -18.41 -30.93 -4.21
C GLU A 463 -16.98 -30.43 -3.94
N ASP A 464 -16.64 -29.21 -4.38
CA ASP A 464 -15.37 -28.53 -4.10
C ASP A 464 -15.10 -28.42 -2.58
N LEU A 465 -16.12 -28.04 -1.80
CA LEU A 465 -16.02 -27.93 -0.34
C LEU A 465 -15.79 -29.29 0.32
N ALA A 466 -16.50 -30.33 -0.14
CA ALA A 466 -16.35 -31.70 0.38
C ALA A 466 -14.97 -32.29 0.05
N GLU A 467 -14.45 -32.08 -1.16
CA GLU A 467 -13.09 -32.50 -1.51
C GLU A 467 -12.02 -31.70 -0.73
N ALA A 468 -12.17 -30.38 -0.59
CA ALA A 468 -11.26 -29.57 0.20
C ALA A 468 -11.28 -29.92 1.70
N GLU A 469 -12.40 -30.39 2.25
CA GLU A 469 -12.46 -30.91 3.62
C GLU A 469 -11.84 -32.30 3.75
N LYS A 470 -12.14 -33.22 2.83
CA LYS A 470 -11.51 -34.54 2.73
C LYS A 470 -9.98 -34.43 2.59
N GLU A 471 -9.48 -33.47 1.83
CA GLU A 471 -8.05 -33.22 1.65
C GLU A 471 -7.39 -32.67 2.93
N LYS A 472 -8.07 -31.80 3.68
CA LYS A 472 -7.63 -31.36 5.03
C LYS A 472 -7.58 -32.52 6.01
N GLN A 473 -8.61 -33.36 6.04
CA GLN A 473 -8.66 -34.57 6.89
C GLN A 473 -7.52 -35.54 6.54
N LEU A 474 -7.25 -35.77 5.25
CA LEU A 474 -6.12 -36.57 4.78
C LEU A 474 -4.76 -35.97 5.22
N LYS A 475 -4.56 -34.66 5.07
CA LYS A 475 -3.35 -33.96 5.52
C LYS A 475 -3.15 -34.02 7.04
N GLN A 476 -4.22 -33.90 7.81
CA GLN A 476 -4.16 -34.04 9.27
C GLN A 476 -3.87 -35.48 9.70
N ALA A 477 -4.59 -36.47 9.15
CA ALA A 477 -4.35 -37.88 9.43
C ALA A 477 -2.94 -38.33 9.01
N ALA A 478 -2.39 -37.80 7.91
CA ALA A 478 -1.00 -38.06 7.51
C ALA A 478 0.01 -37.50 8.52
N LYS A 479 -0.26 -36.33 9.10
CA LYS A 479 0.57 -35.73 10.16
C LYS A 479 0.53 -36.57 11.44
N GLU A 480 -0.65 -37.06 11.83
CA GLU A 480 -0.83 -37.92 13.01
C GLU A 480 -0.18 -39.31 12.82
N ARG A 481 -0.27 -39.90 11.62
CA ARG A 481 0.37 -41.17 11.25
C ARG A 481 1.91 -41.17 11.33
N SER A 482 2.55 -40.01 11.45
CA SER A 482 4.00 -39.92 11.67
C SER A 482 4.45 -40.40 13.06
N TYR A 483 3.53 -40.46 14.04
CA TYR A 483 3.83 -40.91 15.40
C TYR A 483 3.65 -42.43 15.55
N VAL A 484 4.68 -43.20 15.18
CA VAL A 484 4.67 -44.67 15.29
C VAL A 484 5.11 -45.11 16.69
N LYS A 485 4.18 -45.70 17.46
CA LYS A 485 4.48 -46.35 18.75
C LYS A 485 5.38 -47.58 18.51
N ARG A 486 6.59 -47.55 19.06
CA ARG A 486 7.61 -48.62 18.91
C ARG A 486 7.47 -49.69 20.00
N VAL A 487 8.01 -50.88 19.74
CA VAL A 487 8.10 -51.98 20.71
C VAL A 487 9.58 -52.30 20.91
N ILE A 488 10.23 -51.54 21.79
CA ILE A 488 11.64 -51.67 22.15
C ILE A 488 11.68 -52.03 23.64
N ALA A 489 12.26 -53.20 23.96
CA ALA A 489 12.38 -53.69 25.33
C ALA A 489 13.64 -53.13 26.00
N HIS A 490 13.55 -51.91 26.52
CA HIS A 490 14.65 -51.24 27.23
C HIS A 490 14.12 -50.39 28.40
N PRO A 491 14.69 -50.44 29.63
CA PRO A 491 14.16 -49.74 30.79
C PRO A 491 14.05 -48.21 30.66
N SER A 492 14.92 -47.59 29.86
CA SER A 492 14.92 -46.14 29.61
C SER A 492 14.07 -45.74 28.40
N PHE A 493 13.49 -46.69 27.65
CA PHE A 493 12.69 -46.40 26.46
C PHE A 493 11.21 -46.16 26.78
N MET A 494 10.67 -45.01 26.34
CA MET A 494 9.25 -44.68 26.48
C MET A 494 8.67 -44.04 25.21
N ASN A 495 7.48 -44.51 24.82
CA ASN A 495 6.68 -43.91 23.75
C ASN A 495 5.96 -42.66 24.28
N ILE A 496 6.69 -41.55 24.41
CA ILE A 496 6.18 -40.25 24.87
C ILE A 496 6.67 -39.11 23.96
N ASN A 497 5.97 -37.97 24.01
CA ASN A 497 6.38 -36.75 23.30
C ASN A 497 7.37 -35.92 24.15
N TYR A 498 7.90 -34.81 23.61
CA TYR A 498 8.88 -33.99 24.33
C TYR A 498 8.32 -33.36 25.62
N THR A 499 7.09 -32.85 25.61
CA THR A 499 6.47 -32.20 26.78
C THR A 499 6.22 -33.16 27.94
N GLU A 500 5.83 -34.40 27.64
CA GLU A 500 5.66 -35.45 28.65
C GLU A 500 7.01 -35.99 29.15
N CYS A 501 8.02 -36.03 28.28
CA CYS A 501 9.41 -36.33 28.65
C CYS A 501 9.97 -35.26 29.60
N GLU A 502 9.71 -33.98 29.33
CA GLU A 502 10.08 -32.85 30.20
C GLU A 502 9.39 -32.93 31.57
N ARG A 503 8.10 -33.30 31.59
CA ARG A 503 7.35 -33.55 32.82
C ARG A 503 7.98 -34.65 33.67
N ILE A 504 8.32 -35.80 33.07
CA ILE A 504 8.90 -36.95 33.79
C ILE A 504 10.36 -36.71 34.20
N LEU A 505 11.16 -36.01 33.39
CA LEU A 505 12.54 -35.65 33.75
C LEU A 505 12.59 -34.56 34.82
N SER A 506 11.57 -33.71 34.98
CA SER A 506 11.54 -32.70 36.04
C SER A 506 11.72 -33.34 37.43
N THR A 507 11.06 -34.47 37.68
CA THR A 507 11.05 -35.24 38.94
C THR A 507 12.20 -36.23 39.11
N LYS A 508 13.12 -36.33 38.14
CA LYS A 508 14.26 -37.27 38.14
C LYS A 508 15.58 -36.62 38.56
N ASP A 509 16.57 -37.43 38.90
CA ASP A 509 17.90 -36.98 39.33
C ASP A 509 18.77 -36.46 38.16
N LEU A 510 19.92 -35.88 38.51
CA LEU A 510 20.88 -35.36 37.53
C LEU A 510 21.57 -36.50 36.78
N GLY A 511 21.69 -36.37 35.45
CA GLY A 511 22.23 -37.42 34.58
C GLY A 511 21.20 -38.43 34.06
N ASP A 512 19.99 -38.43 34.63
CA ASP A 512 18.94 -39.39 34.26
C ASP A 512 18.43 -39.14 32.83
N ALA A 513 18.21 -40.22 32.08
CA ALA A 513 17.94 -40.19 30.64
C ALA A 513 16.68 -40.98 30.24
N ILE A 514 15.99 -40.51 29.22
CA ILE A 514 14.83 -41.17 28.58
C ILE A 514 15.08 -41.25 27.08
N VAL A 515 14.99 -42.46 26.52
CA VAL A 515 14.97 -42.71 25.08
C VAL A 515 13.52 -42.67 24.60
N ARG A 516 13.24 -41.92 23.54
CA ARG A 516 11.89 -41.78 22.96
C ARG A 516 11.93 -41.78 21.43
N PRO A 517 10.83 -42.07 20.74
CA PRO A 517 10.73 -41.86 19.29
C PRO A 517 11.10 -40.42 18.90
N SER A 518 11.86 -40.26 17.81
CA SER A 518 12.10 -38.94 17.21
C SER A 518 10.92 -38.54 16.32
N SER A 519 10.62 -37.25 16.25
CA SER A 519 9.60 -36.70 15.34
C SER A 519 10.14 -36.37 13.94
N LYS A 520 11.42 -36.67 13.67
CA LYS A 520 12.06 -36.41 12.37
C LYS A 520 11.72 -37.46 11.30
N ALA A 521 11.88 -38.73 11.65
CA ALA A 521 11.66 -39.89 10.80
C ALA A 521 11.56 -41.15 11.68
N SER A 522 11.04 -42.25 11.14
CA SER A 522 10.97 -43.52 11.89
C SER A 522 12.33 -44.09 12.25
N ASP A 523 13.40 -43.70 11.58
CA ASP A 523 14.76 -44.23 11.76
C ASP A 523 15.65 -43.33 12.62
N HIS A 524 15.01 -42.46 13.39
CA HIS A 524 15.64 -41.67 14.45
C HIS A 524 14.99 -41.98 15.81
N LEU A 525 15.81 -42.08 16.84
CA LEU A 525 15.42 -41.98 18.24
C LEU A 525 15.95 -40.66 18.81
N THR A 526 15.33 -40.15 19.86
CA THR A 526 15.88 -39.02 20.62
C THR A 526 16.10 -39.45 22.06
N ILE A 527 17.30 -39.25 22.57
CA ILE A 527 17.60 -39.42 24.00
C ILE A 527 17.54 -38.04 24.65
N THR A 528 16.60 -37.84 25.56
CA THR A 528 16.49 -36.62 26.36
C THR A 528 17.06 -36.91 27.76
N TRP A 529 18.02 -36.12 28.24
CA TRP A 529 18.60 -36.30 29.59
C TRP A 529 18.73 -34.99 30.38
N LYS A 530 18.70 -35.10 31.72
CA LYS A 530 18.68 -33.96 32.66
C LYS A 530 20.09 -33.49 33.02
N LEU A 531 20.46 -32.27 32.64
CA LEU A 531 21.74 -31.67 33.02
C LEU A 531 21.65 -30.93 34.36
N VAL A 532 20.58 -30.15 34.54
CA VAL A 532 20.24 -29.40 35.76
C VAL A 532 18.74 -29.10 35.71
N ASP A 533 18.12 -28.76 36.84
CA ASP A 533 16.71 -28.36 36.88
C ASP A 533 16.42 -27.22 35.88
N GLY A 534 15.46 -27.44 34.98
CA GLY A 534 15.09 -26.50 33.92
C GLY A 534 15.97 -26.52 32.66
N VAL A 535 16.96 -27.43 32.56
CA VAL A 535 17.80 -27.60 31.35
C VAL A 535 17.96 -29.09 31.00
N LEU A 536 17.32 -29.48 29.89
CA LEU A 536 17.42 -30.82 29.28
C LEU A 536 18.23 -30.77 27.99
N HIS A 537 18.98 -31.83 27.68
CA HIS A 537 19.62 -32.00 26.38
C HIS A 537 18.94 -33.10 25.58
N ASN A 538 18.67 -32.84 24.28
CA ASN A 538 18.15 -33.82 23.33
C ASN A 538 19.30 -34.23 22.38
N ILE A 539 19.66 -35.50 22.40
CA ILE A 539 20.60 -36.14 21.48
C ILE A 539 19.78 -36.91 20.44
N ASP A 540 20.06 -36.72 19.16
CA ASP A 540 19.39 -37.42 18.06
C ASP A 540 20.25 -38.62 17.64
N VAL A 541 19.66 -39.82 17.61
CA VAL A 541 20.35 -41.09 17.36
C VAL A 541 19.77 -41.70 16.09
N ILE A 542 20.61 -41.99 15.11
CA ILE A 542 20.20 -42.55 13.81
C ILE A 542 20.32 -44.07 13.87
N GLU A 543 19.24 -44.77 13.56
CA GLU A 543 19.20 -46.23 13.53
C GLU A 543 19.52 -46.77 12.12
N LYS A 544 20.46 -47.71 12.02
CA LYS A 544 20.73 -48.46 10.78
C LYS A 544 20.43 -49.96 10.95
N SER A 545 20.30 -50.64 9.81
CA SER A 545 20.16 -52.11 9.74
C SER A 545 18.98 -52.66 10.55
N LYS A 546 17.79 -52.08 10.36
CA LYS A 546 16.54 -52.54 10.98
C LYS A 546 15.99 -53.80 10.32
N THR A 547 15.32 -54.62 11.13
CA THR A 547 14.46 -55.73 10.69
C THR A 547 13.02 -55.30 10.45
N ASN A 548 12.51 -54.34 11.23
CA ASN A 548 11.16 -53.81 11.13
C ASN A 548 11.11 -52.37 11.70
N GLN A 549 10.21 -51.52 11.22
CA GLN A 549 10.04 -50.13 11.65
C GLN A 549 9.71 -50.00 13.15
N PHE A 550 9.04 -51.01 13.73
CA PHE A 550 8.67 -51.04 15.16
C PHE A 550 9.82 -51.39 16.11
N SER A 551 10.90 -51.97 15.59
CA SER A 551 12.04 -52.50 16.36
C SER A 551 13.22 -51.53 16.39
N LEU A 552 14.17 -51.77 17.30
CA LEU A 552 15.46 -51.08 17.36
C LEU A 552 16.35 -51.51 16.17
N GLY A 553 17.13 -50.58 15.61
CA GLY A 553 18.17 -50.89 14.61
C GLY A 553 19.35 -51.68 15.19
N LYS A 554 20.02 -52.51 14.36
CA LYS A 554 21.22 -53.28 14.77
C LYS A 554 22.50 -52.45 14.86
N ARG A 555 22.47 -51.18 14.50
CA ARG A 555 23.53 -50.19 14.76
C ARG A 555 22.88 -48.86 15.07
N LEU A 556 23.40 -48.18 16.08
CA LEU A 556 22.95 -46.87 16.52
C LEU A 556 24.09 -45.86 16.31
N LEU A 557 23.79 -44.72 15.72
CA LEU A 557 24.79 -43.71 15.37
C LEU A 557 24.50 -42.38 16.04
N ILE A 558 25.53 -41.78 16.63
CA ILE A 558 25.50 -40.40 17.10
C ILE A 558 26.50 -39.61 16.27
N ILE A 559 26.04 -38.52 15.65
CA ILE A 559 26.88 -37.60 14.87
C ILE A 559 27.09 -36.34 15.72
N ASP A 560 28.34 -35.98 16.03
CA ASP A 560 28.61 -34.69 16.66
C ASP A 560 28.41 -33.57 15.61
N PRO A 561 27.46 -32.62 15.81
CA PRO A 561 27.14 -31.60 14.82
C PRO A 561 28.24 -30.54 14.63
N ARG A 562 29.39 -30.66 15.29
CA ARG A 562 30.52 -29.71 15.29
C ARG A 562 31.80 -30.31 14.70
N THR A 563 32.01 -31.61 14.80
CA THR A 563 33.16 -32.31 14.19
C THR A 563 32.77 -33.16 12.99
N GLN A 564 31.48 -33.51 12.84
CA GLN A 564 30.96 -34.48 11.86
C GLN A 564 31.49 -35.91 12.06
N GLU A 565 32.20 -36.17 13.16
CA GLU A 565 32.55 -37.52 13.59
C GLU A 565 31.26 -38.29 13.94
N THR A 566 31.25 -39.58 13.60
CA THR A 566 30.10 -40.47 13.81
C THR A 566 30.53 -41.62 14.70
N ASP A 567 30.03 -41.64 15.94
CA ASP A 567 30.22 -42.74 16.87
C ASP A 567 29.19 -43.84 16.52
N GLU A 568 29.65 -45.07 16.26
CA GLU A 568 28.79 -46.26 16.15
C GLU A 568 28.69 -46.98 17.52
N PHE A 569 27.48 -47.41 17.88
CA PHE A 569 27.15 -48.17 19.08
C PHE A 569 26.30 -49.40 18.72
N GLU A 570 26.42 -50.46 19.52
CA GLU A 570 25.68 -51.72 19.29
C GLU A 570 24.28 -51.71 19.91
N ASP A 571 24.11 -51.12 21.10
CA ASP A 571 22.82 -51.03 21.80
C ASP A 571 22.62 -49.70 22.57
N LEU A 572 21.47 -49.57 23.26
CA LEU A 572 21.11 -48.37 24.02
C LEU A 572 21.86 -48.25 25.35
N ASP A 573 22.24 -49.36 26.00
CA ASP A 573 22.97 -49.34 27.27
C ASP A 573 24.43 -48.95 27.05
N GLU A 574 25.03 -49.31 25.92
CA GLU A 574 26.33 -48.79 25.50
C GLU A 574 26.29 -47.26 25.36
N ILE A 575 25.28 -46.70 24.69
CA ILE A 575 25.11 -45.23 24.58
C ILE A 575 24.96 -44.57 25.96
N LEU A 576 24.14 -45.14 26.84
CA LEU A 576 23.95 -44.61 28.18
C LEU A 576 25.26 -44.66 29.00
N ALA A 577 26.01 -45.76 28.93
CA ALA A 577 27.23 -45.98 29.69
C ALA A 577 28.46 -45.24 29.13
N ARG A 578 28.60 -45.14 27.80
CA ARG A 578 29.78 -44.62 27.10
C ARG A 578 29.63 -43.16 26.67
N TYR A 579 28.43 -42.70 26.33
CA TYR A 579 28.19 -41.31 25.90
C TYR A 579 27.64 -40.46 27.05
N ILE A 580 26.53 -40.86 27.66
CA ILE A 580 25.80 -40.00 28.62
C ILE A 580 26.43 -40.03 30.02
N LYS A 581 26.81 -41.19 30.55
CA LYS A 581 27.36 -41.31 31.92
C LYS A 581 28.66 -40.51 32.14
N PRO A 582 29.65 -40.46 31.22
CA PRO A 582 30.82 -39.59 31.39
C PRO A 582 30.47 -38.09 31.36
N MET A 583 29.50 -37.70 30.50
CA MET A 583 29.00 -36.33 30.46
C MET A 583 28.27 -35.96 31.75
N ALA A 584 27.42 -36.85 32.28
CA ALA A 584 26.69 -36.65 33.53
C ALA A 584 27.63 -36.53 34.74
N ASN A 585 28.67 -37.38 34.84
CA ASN A 585 29.72 -37.25 35.84
C ASN A 585 30.41 -35.87 35.75
N THR A 586 30.83 -35.47 34.54
CA THR A 586 31.46 -34.17 34.29
C THR A 586 30.54 -32.99 34.66
N VAL A 587 29.23 -33.11 34.43
CA VAL A 587 28.23 -32.12 34.84
C VAL A 587 28.05 -32.08 36.36
N SER A 588 28.11 -33.21 37.04
CA SER A 588 28.10 -33.29 38.51
C SER A 588 29.33 -32.59 39.12
N ASP A 589 30.53 -32.82 38.57
CA ASP A 589 31.76 -32.11 38.97
C ASP A 589 31.63 -30.59 38.79
N ILE A 590 30.96 -30.14 37.72
CA ILE A 590 30.70 -28.72 37.47
C ILE A 590 29.73 -28.13 38.49
N ILE A 591 28.64 -28.84 38.82
CA ILE A 591 27.59 -28.36 39.74
C ILE A 591 28.09 -28.35 41.20
N THR A 592 28.87 -29.35 41.59
CA THR A 592 29.47 -29.46 42.94
C THR A 592 30.66 -28.51 43.14
N HIS A 593 31.26 -27.98 42.08
CA HIS A 593 32.39 -27.05 42.19
C HIS A 593 32.00 -25.75 42.92
N LYS A 594 32.77 -25.37 43.95
CA LYS A 594 32.51 -24.22 44.87
C LYS A 594 32.18 -22.85 44.25
N TYR A 595 32.56 -22.61 42.99
CA TYR A 595 32.24 -21.37 42.26
C TYR A 595 31.17 -21.55 41.18
N TYR A 596 30.45 -22.67 41.18
CA TYR A 596 29.20 -22.82 40.45
C TYR A 596 28.12 -21.90 41.03
N ARG A 597 27.25 -21.38 40.17
CA ARG A 597 26.06 -20.61 40.53
C ARG A 597 24.93 -21.08 39.64
N ASN A 598 23.93 -21.72 40.25
CA ASN A 598 22.70 -22.05 39.55
C ASN A 598 21.90 -20.75 39.34
N LEU A 599 21.79 -20.30 38.10
CA LEU A 599 20.97 -19.16 37.67
C LEU A 599 19.78 -19.63 36.79
N SER A 600 19.45 -20.93 36.85
CA SER A 600 18.38 -21.57 36.06
C SER A 600 17.01 -21.46 36.73
N GLN A 601 16.98 -21.17 38.04
CA GLN A 601 15.79 -20.91 38.83
C GLN A 601 15.66 -19.40 39.14
N PRO A 602 14.43 -18.84 39.22
CA PRO A 602 14.21 -17.52 39.80
C PRO A 602 14.68 -17.50 41.26
N LEU A 603 15.29 -16.40 41.72
CA LEU A 603 15.63 -16.29 43.14
C LEU A 603 14.34 -16.25 43.98
N PRO A 604 14.21 -17.07 45.05
CA PRO A 604 13.22 -16.79 46.08
C PRO A 604 13.54 -15.44 46.73
N SER A 605 12.50 -14.65 46.99
CA SER A 605 12.64 -13.29 47.55
C SER A 605 13.18 -13.35 48.98
N ALA A 606 14.48 -13.10 49.14
CA ALA A 606 15.16 -13.16 50.43
C ALA A 606 14.81 -11.94 51.31
N THR A 607 13.85 -12.12 52.22
CA THR A 607 13.55 -11.16 53.29
C THR A 607 14.58 -11.24 54.42
N PRO A 608 15.23 -10.13 54.83
CA PRO A 608 15.94 -10.03 56.10
C PRO A 608 15.08 -9.26 57.11
N SER A 609 14.70 -9.92 58.19
CA SER A 609 13.97 -9.31 59.32
C SER A 609 14.93 -8.79 60.40
N GLY A 610 14.77 -7.53 60.84
CA GLY A 610 15.33 -7.05 62.13
C GLY A 610 15.98 -5.65 62.11
N SER A 611 15.38 -4.71 62.86
CA SER A 611 15.98 -3.79 63.86
C SER A 611 17.40 -3.18 63.62
N THR A 612 17.69 -1.87 63.83
CA THR A 612 16.91 -0.77 64.49
C THR A 612 17.54 0.62 64.28
N THR A 613 16.70 1.67 64.06
CA THR A 613 16.88 3.11 64.40
C THR A 613 18.09 3.94 63.83
N PRO A 614 18.14 5.31 63.89
CA PRO A 614 18.52 6.10 62.69
C PRO A 614 19.47 7.33 62.84
N ALA A 615 20.00 7.81 61.71
CA ALA A 615 20.44 9.19 61.39
C ALA A 615 20.42 9.35 59.83
N GLN A 616 19.92 10.41 59.18
CA GLN A 616 20.33 11.84 59.14
C GLN A 616 21.72 12.07 58.51
N THR A 617 21.96 12.92 57.48
CA THR A 617 21.10 13.89 56.74
C THR A 617 21.70 14.28 55.35
N THR A 618 20.85 14.59 54.34
CA THR A 618 21.13 15.23 53.00
C THR A 618 22.05 14.49 51.99
N THR A 619 22.07 14.77 50.67
CA THR A 619 21.57 15.92 49.87
C THR A 619 20.97 15.53 48.50
N SER A 620 20.19 16.43 47.87
CA SER A 620 19.55 16.35 46.53
C SER A 620 20.54 16.44 45.34
N ILE A 621 20.21 15.98 44.12
CA ILE A 621 19.66 16.78 42.96
C ILE A 621 19.45 15.78 41.78
N THR A 622 18.22 15.53 41.28
CA THR A 622 17.51 16.14 40.11
C THR A 622 17.56 15.29 38.82
N THR A 623 16.64 15.55 37.88
CA THR A 623 16.28 14.84 36.61
C THR A 623 17.46 14.48 35.67
N THR A 624 17.36 13.63 34.63
CA THR A 624 16.29 13.47 33.61
C THR A 624 16.54 12.21 32.74
N THR A 625 15.52 11.59 32.11
CA THR A 625 15.74 10.81 30.86
C THR A 625 14.46 10.65 30.03
N THR A 626 14.60 10.77 28.71
CA THR A 626 13.56 10.55 27.69
C THR A 626 13.74 9.22 26.93
N THR A 627 12.73 8.87 26.13
CA THR A 627 12.73 7.83 25.08
C THR A 627 14.00 7.87 24.20
N THR A 628 14.47 6.78 23.58
CA THR A 628 13.71 5.72 22.86
C THR A 628 14.59 4.49 22.60
N THR A 629 14.00 3.32 22.29
CA THR A 629 14.37 2.38 21.18
C THR A 629 14.01 0.92 21.52
N SER A 630 13.59 0.18 20.49
CA SER A 630 13.08 -1.19 20.50
C SER A 630 14.03 -2.27 21.06
N GLY A 631 13.47 -3.24 21.78
CA GLY A 631 14.07 -4.56 22.01
C GLY A 631 13.82 -5.12 23.41
N LEU A 632 12.92 -6.12 23.52
CA LEU A 632 12.95 -7.05 24.65
C LEU A 632 14.18 -7.96 24.46
N PRO A 633 15.18 -7.96 25.37
CA PRO A 633 16.34 -8.82 25.22
C PRO A 633 16.01 -10.29 25.53
N PRO A 634 16.70 -11.27 24.92
CA PRO A 634 16.60 -12.67 25.33
C PRO A 634 17.14 -12.87 26.75
N LEU A 635 16.67 -13.91 27.44
CA LEU A 635 16.95 -14.15 28.86
C LEU A 635 18.44 -14.38 29.18
N ALA A 636 19.29 -14.69 28.19
CA ALA A 636 20.75 -14.75 28.35
C ALA A 636 21.36 -13.52 29.05
N ASN A 637 20.80 -12.33 28.82
CA ASN A 637 21.30 -11.09 29.42
C ASN A 637 21.09 -11.01 30.94
N GLU A 638 20.09 -11.71 31.50
CA GLU A 638 19.81 -11.71 32.94
C GLU A 638 20.94 -12.39 33.73
N ALA A 639 21.29 -13.63 33.35
CA ALA A 639 22.34 -14.39 34.01
C ALA A 639 23.72 -13.73 33.86
N GLN A 640 24.03 -13.17 32.68
CA GLN A 640 25.26 -12.39 32.48
C GLN A 640 25.28 -11.11 33.32
N ARG A 641 24.16 -10.38 33.43
CA ARG A 641 24.03 -9.19 34.29
C ARG A 641 24.26 -9.52 35.77
N ILE A 642 23.68 -10.60 36.28
CA ILE A 642 23.87 -11.07 37.66
C ILE A 642 25.35 -11.43 37.90
N LEU A 643 25.97 -12.20 37.01
CA LEU A 643 27.38 -12.57 37.12
C LEU A 643 28.32 -11.36 37.03
N ASN A 644 27.99 -10.37 36.21
CA ASN A 644 28.78 -9.14 36.11
C ASN A 644 28.73 -8.31 37.40
N ASN A 645 27.55 -8.17 38.02
CA ASN A 645 27.44 -7.51 39.31
C ASN A 645 28.25 -8.25 40.39
N LEU A 646 28.14 -9.58 40.48
CA LEU A 646 28.90 -10.40 41.42
C LEU A 646 30.42 -10.27 41.22
N LEU A 647 30.91 -10.32 39.98
CA LEU A 647 32.33 -10.16 39.67
C LEU A 647 32.85 -8.76 40.01
N ILE A 648 32.07 -7.70 39.72
CA ILE A 648 32.42 -6.31 40.03
C ILE A 648 32.47 -6.08 41.55
N GLU A 649 31.49 -6.59 42.30
CA GLU A 649 31.49 -6.52 43.76
C GLU A 649 32.69 -7.24 44.37
N ASP A 650 32.98 -8.47 43.96
CA ASP A 650 34.09 -9.22 44.52
C ASP A 650 35.47 -8.64 44.13
N LYS A 651 35.60 -8.08 42.92
CA LYS A 651 36.80 -7.33 42.50
C LYS A 651 36.98 -6.04 43.29
N ARG A 652 35.88 -5.37 43.68
CA ARG A 652 35.90 -4.22 44.61
C ARG A 652 36.30 -4.64 46.03
N ARG A 653 35.84 -5.81 46.51
CA ARG A 653 36.18 -6.35 47.84
C ARG A 653 37.62 -6.90 47.91
N ASN A 654 38.17 -7.43 46.81
CA ASN A 654 39.51 -8.06 46.77
C ASN A 654 40.25 -7.76 45.44
N PRO A 655 40.80 -6.54 45.23
CA PRO A 655 41.35 -6.13 43.93
C PRO A 655 42.45 -7.04 43.36
N THR A 656 43.29 -7.60 44.24
CA THR A 656 44.43 -8.48 43.90
C THR A 656 44.02 -9.90 43.51
N ARG A 657 42.82 -10.37 43.89
CA ARG A 657 42.40 -11.77 43.69
C ARG A 657 41.39 -11.87 42.57
N ILE A 658 41.77 -12.52 41.47
CA ILE A 658 40.85 -12.85 40.39
C ILE A 658 39.89 -13.94 40.88
N ARG A 659 38.59 -13.66 40.81
CA ARG A 659 37.53 -14.67 40.97
C ARG A 659 36.92 -15.01 39.62
N TYR A 660 36.39 -16.21 39.55
CA TYR A 660 35.62 -16.73 38.42
C TYR A 660 34.39 -17.44 38.95
N TYR A 661 33.33 -17.49 38.13
CA TYR A 661 32.08 -18.19 38.39
C TYR A 661 31.73 -19.07 37.19
N ILE A 662 30.98 -20.15 37.46
CA ILE A 662 30.47 -21.07 36.43
C ILE A 662 28.95 -21.10 36.51
N THR A 663 28.25 -21.02 35.38
CA THR A 663 26.80 -21.28 35.29
C THR A 663 26.48 -22.17 34.09
N THR A 664 25.34 -22.85 34.12
CA THR A 664 24.81 -23.60 32.96
C THR A 664 24.19 -22.64 31.94
N SER A 665 24.29 -22.94 30.64
CA SER A 665 23.52 -22.24 29.60
C SER A 665 22.17 -22.94 29.36
N ARG A 666 21.07 -22.18 29.39
CA ARG A 666 19.73 -22.67 29.01
C ARG A 666 19.53 -22.73 27.49
N GLU A 667 20.21 -21.85 26.75
CA GLU A 667 20.14 -21.77 25.28
C GLU A 667 21.04 -22.81 24.59
N TYR A 668 22.14 -23.20 25.23
CA TYR A 668 23.08 -24.19 24.72
C TYR A 668 23.34 -25.31 25.74
N PRO A 669 22.46 -26.33 25.82
CA PRO A 669 22.75 -27.55 26.59
C PRO A 669 24.11 -28.14 26.18
N THR A 670 24.82 -28.76 27.13
CA THR A 670 26.25 -29.14 27.09
C THR A 670 27.27 -27.99 27.19
N LYS A 671 26.87 -26.71 27.09
CA LYS A 671 27.79 -25.58 27.29
C LYS A 671 27.60 -24.95 28.67
N PHE A 672 28.73 -24.66 29.31
CA PHE A 672 28.81 -23.96 30.59
C PHE A 672 29.60 -22.67 30.42
N LEU A 673 29.16 -21.62 31.11
CA LEU A 673 29.71 -20.28 30.99
C LEU A 673 30.67 -19.99 32.14
N LEU A 674 31.96 -19.90 31.82
CA LEU A 674 33.02 -19.46 32.73
C LEU A 674 33.11 -17.94 32.66
N SER A 675 32.75 -17.26 33.75
CA SER A 675 32.74 -15.80 33.84
C SER A 675 33.80 -15.32 34.83
N TYR A 676 34.71 -14.44 34.42
CA TYR A 676 35.87 -14.02 35.24
C TYR A 676 36.29 -12.57 34.97
N MET A 677 37.00 -11.93 35.90
CA MET A 677 37.37 -10.51 35.79
C MET A 677 38.85 -10.26 36.11
N PRO A 678 39.75 -10.28 35.10
CA PRO A 678 41.18 -10.07 35.31
C PRO A 678 41.52 -8.65 35.79
N VAL A 679 41.13 -7.63 35.01
CA VAL A 679 41.53 -6.23 35.19
C VAL A 679 40.33 -5.32 35.46
N ARG A 680 39.72 -4.73 34.43
CA ARG A 680 38.59 -3.77 34.54
C ARG A 680 37.29 -4.18 33.84
N LYS A 681 37.29 -5.26 33.05
CA LYS A 681 36.09 -5.80 32.39
C LYS A 681 35.90 -7.27 32.78
N PRO A 682 34.67 -7.73 33.03
CA PRO A 682 34.36 -9.15 33.06
C PRO A 682 34.47 -9.75 31.64
N ILE A 683 34.82 -11.02 31.59
CA ILE A 683 34.98 -11.84 30.39
C ILE A 683 34.11 -13.09 30.60
N HIS A 684 33.38 -13.50 29.56
CA HIS A 684 32.53 -14.67 29.57
C HIS A 684 32.97 -15.62 28.45
N GLU A 685 33.42 -16.83 28.79
CA GLU A 685 33.81 -17.84 27.82
C GLU A 685 33.02 -19.13 28.02
N TYR A 686 32.71 -19.83 26.92
CA TYR A 686 32.04 -21.13 26.97
C TYR A 686 33.05 -22.27 26.95
N PHE A 687 32.90 -23.22 27.88
CA PHE A 687 33.42 -24.58 27.72
C PHE A 687 32.27 -25.55 27.40
N THR A 688 32.58 -26.64 26.71
CA THR A 688 31.63 -27.70 26.36
C THR A 688 32.00 -28.98 27.09
N VAL A 689 31.01 -29.66 27.66
CA VAL A 689 31.15 -31.06 28.10
C VAL A 689 30.91 -31.99 26.91
N THR A 690 31.78 -32.97 26.70
CA THR A 690 31.64 -34.07 25.73
C THR A 690 31.93 -35.40 26.46
N PRO A 691 31.68 -36.58 25.85
CA PRO A 691 32.01 -37.87 26.48
C PRO A 691 33.50 -38.00 26.84
N ASN A 692 34.36 -37.35 26.05
CA ASN A 692 35.82 -37.35 26.20
C ASN A 692 36.33 -36.21 27.12
N GLY A 693 35.48 -35.67 27.99
CA GLY A 693 35.82 -34.65 29.00
C GLY A 693 35.35 -33.23 28.66
N VAL A 694 36.20 -32.24 28.91
CA VAL A 694 35.87 -30.81 28.78
C VAL A 694 36.66 -30.17 27.64
N ARG A 695 35.94 -29.54 26.69
CA ARG A 695 36.52 -28.73 25.62
C ARG A 695 36.50 -27.25 25.99
N PHE A 696 37.68 -26.62 26.05
CA PHE A 696 37.85 -25.20 26.34
C PHE A 696 38.95 -24.57 25.47
N ARG A 697 38.70 -23.39 24.88
CA ARG A 697 39.61 -22.71 23.92
C ARG A 697 40.21 -23.66 22.85
N SER A 698 39.36 -24.52 22.28
CA SER A 698 39.70 -25.58 21.31
C SER A 698 40.71 -26.65 21.76
N LYS A 699 41.08 -26.70 23.05
CA LYS A 699 41.78 -27.84 23.66
C LYS A 699 40.77 -28.77 24.33
N MET A 700 41.11 -30.06 24.39
CA MET A 700 40.41 -31.07 25.21
C MET A 700 41.17 -31.28 26.52
N PHE A 701 40.43 -31.44 27.61
CA PHE A 701 40.94 -31.75 28.95
C PHE A 701 40.12 -32.93 29.52
N PRO A 702 40.75 -34.00 30.04
CA PRO A 702 40.03 -35.12 30.63
C PRO A 702 39.10 -34.71 31.78
N THR A 703 39.54 -33.80 32.66
CA THR A 703 38.75 -33.36 33.82
C THR A 703 38.48 -31.85 33.87
N LEU A 704 37.42 -31.47 34.61
CA LEU A 704 37.19 -30.08 35.00
C LEU A 704 38.36 -29.49 35.79
N THR A 705 38.99 -30.30 36.67
CA THR A 705 40.12 -29.87 37.50
C THR A 705 41.32 -29.45 36.64
N GLU A 706 41.67 -30.23 35.62
CA GLU A 706 42.71 -29.87 34.65
C GLU A 706 42.33 -28.63 33.84
N THR A 707 41.09 -28.56 33.34
CA THR A 707 40.57 -27.38 32.62
C THR A 707 40.75 -26.11 33.45
N LEU A 708 40.35 -26.14 34.72
CA LEU A 708 40.45 -25.01 35.63
C LEU A 708 41.89 -24.74 36.08
N ASN A 709 42.77 -25.74 36.16
CA ASN A 709 44.19 -25.54 36.44
C ASN A 709 44.92 -24.90 35.26
N TRP A 710 44.66 -25.36 34.03
CA TRP A 710 45.17 -24.73 32.82
C TRP A 710 44.67 -23.28 32.70
N PHE A 711 43.37 -23.06 32.89
CA PHE A 711 42.77 -21.72 32.91
C PHE A 711 43.41 -20.77 33.94
N LYS A 712 43.69 -21.22 35.18
CA LYS A 712 44.34 -20.37 36.21
C LYS A 712 45.71 -19.82 35.79
N VAL A 713 46.38 -20.48 34.85
CA VAL A 713 47.67 -20.04 34.27
C VAL A 713 47.45 -19.21 33.00
N HIS A 714 46.51 -19.59 32.13
CA HIS A 714 46.35 -19.07 30.77
C HIS A 714 45.15 -18.09 30.60
N TYR A 715 44.55 -17.61 31.69
CA TYR A 715 43.35 -16.74 31.67
C TYR A 715 43.56 -15.38 30.96
N ASN A 716 44.81 -14.90 30.93
CA ASN A 716 45.22 -13.65 30.28
C ASN A 716 45.68 -13.86 28.83
N ASP A 717 45.86 -15.09 28.37
CA ASP A 717 46.26 -15.37 27.00
C ASP A 717 45.16 -14.86 26.06
N ASN A 718 45.56 -14.07 25.05
CA ASN A 718 44.64 -13.64 24.00
C ASN A 718 44.08 -14.88 23.28
N ALA A 719 42.78 -15.12 23.41
CA ALA A 719 42.12 -16.22 22.73
C ALA A 719 42.21 -16.02 21.21
N ILE A 720 42.89 -16.93 20.52
CA ILE A 720 42.95 -16.96 19.05
C ILE A 720 41.52 -17.10 18.53
N ALA A 721 41.05 -16.13 17.76
CA ALA A 721 39.70 -16.12 17.22
C ALA A 721 39.52 -17.27 16.20
N PRO A 722 38.53 -18.16 16.38
CA PRO A 722 38.21 -19.15 15.37
C PRO A 722 37.50 -18.46 14.19
N SER A 723 38.06 -18.59 12.99
CA SER A 723 37.46 -18.07 11.76
C SER A 723 36.06 -18.66 11.53
N PRO A 724 35.06 -17.87 11.07
CA PRO A 724 33.74 -18.40 10.75
C PRO A 724 33.81 -19.30 9.52
N MET A 725 33.70 -20.62 9.71
CA MET A 725 33.53 -21.55 8.60
C MET A 725 32.18 -21.30 7.91
N ARG A 726 32.22 -21.15 6.59
CA ARG A 726 31.03 -20.94 5.75
C ARG A 726 30.18 -22.22 5.80
N THR A 727 28.91 -22.11 6.19
CA THR A 727 27.93 -23.18 6.02
C THR A 727 27.60 -23.34 4.53
N SER A 728 28.35 -24.19 3.84
CA SER A 728 28.11 -24.59 2.46
C SER A 728 26.93 -25.56 2.38
N THR A 729 25.71 -25.03 2.48
CA THR A 729 24.48 -25.82 2.32
C THR A 729 24.27 -26.18 0.85
N THR A 730 24.69 -27.38 0.45
CA THR A 730 24.47 -27.94 -0.89
C THR A 730 23.00 -28.29 -1.09
N SER A 731 22.20 -27.28 -1.49
CA SER A 731 20.84 -27.49 -1.98
C SER A 731 20.89 -28.04 -3.41
N ILE A 732 20.44 -29.28 -3.59
CA ILE A 732 20.15 -29.83 -4.93
C ILE A 732 18.88 -29.14 -5.42
N ARG A 733 18.99 -28.31 -6.47
CA ARG A 733 17.85 -27.68 -7.14
C ARG A 733 17.73 -28.20 -8.58
N ALA A 734 16.51 -28.59 -8.96
CA ALA A 734 16.19 -28.95 -10.34
C ALA A 734 16.35 -27.76 -11.31
N SER A 735 16.63 -28.06 -12.57
CA SER A 735 16.97 -27.11 -13.62
C SER A 735 15.77 -26.31 -14.16
N GLN A 736 15.99 -25.02 -14.44
CA GLN A 736 15.22 -24.19 -15.38
C GLN A 736 16.10 -23.02 -15.90
N PRO A 737 15.76 -22.39 -17.04
CA PRO A 737 16.69 -21.59 -17.85
C PRO A 737 16.92 -20.13 -17.39
N PRO A 738 17.95 -19.43 -17.92
CA PRO A 738 18.39 -18.12 -17.44
C PRO A 738 17.67 -16.90 -18.08
N LEU A 739 17.79 -15.75 -17.42
CA LEU A 739 17.43 -14.40 -17.90
C LEU A 739 18.59 -13.41 -17.63
N PRO A 740 18.67 -12.25 -18.33
CA PRO A 740 19.89 -11.42 -18.42
C PRO A 740 20.17 -10.51 -17.20
N PRO A 741 21.40 -9.97 -17.07
CA PRO A 741 21.87 -9.26 -15.86
C PRO A 741 21.55 -7.75 -15.83
N GLN A 742 21.64 -7.16 -14.62
CA GLN A 742 21.66 -5.71 -14.37
C GLN A 742 22.87 -5.29 -13.50
N PRO A 743 23.29 -4.00 -13.54
CA PRO A 743 24.54 -3.51 -12.92
C PRO A 743 24.45 -3.23 -11.40
N PRO A 744 25.60 -3.07 -10.70
CA PRO A 744 25.65 -2.97 -9.24
C PRO A 744 25.42 -1.54 -8.69
N PRO A 745 24.96 -1.40 -7.41
CA PRO A 745 24.80 -0.12 -6.73
C PRO A 745 26.10 0.39 -6.09
N SER A 746 26.23 1.71 -5.99
CA SER A 746 27.33 2.41 -5.31
C SER A 746 27.00 2.76 -3.85
N SER A 747 28.04 2.93 -3.03
CA SER A 747 27.94 3.29 -1.60
C SER A 747 28.01 4.80 -1.37
N SER A 748 27.48 5.25 -0.23
CA SER A 748 27.74 6.59 0.31
C SER A 748 27.84 6.56 1.84
N THR A 749 28.74 7.36 2.39
CA THR A 749 28.99 7.50 3.83
C THR A 749 28.89 8.98 4.21
N THR A 750 28.15 9.29 5.26
CA THR A 750 27.91 10.67 5.74
C THR A 750 29.04 11.19 6.63
N THR A 751 29.43 12.45 6.41
CA THR A 751 30.06 13.32 7.42
C THR A 751 29.44 14.72 7.33
N ASN A 752 29.36 15.43 8.47
CA ASN A 752 28.82 16.80 8.58
C ASN A 752 29.84 17.70 9.30
N ALA A 753 30.07 18.92 8.80
CA ALA A 753 30.84 19.98 9.46
C ALA A 753 30.49 21.38 8.89
N MET A 754 30.96 22.45 9.55
CA MET A 754 30.54 23.85 9.35
C MET A 754 31.72 24.82 9.64
N SER A 755 31.80 26.06 9.12
CA SER A 755 31.12 26.73 7.99
C SER A 755 31.81 28.10 7.74
N MET A 756 31.23 28.95 6.86
CA MET A 756 31.51 30.38 6.59
C MET A 756 32.74 30.75 5.73
N ASN A 757 32.48 31.64 4.75
CA ASN A 757 33.40 32.56 4.04
C ASN A 757 34.54 31.94 3.17
N SER A 758 35.00 32.55 2.07
CA SER A 758 34.59 33.77 1.33
C SER A 758 35.15 33.79 -0.11
N THR A 759 34.47 34.48 -1.03
CA THR A 759 34.98 34.93 -2.37
C THR A 759 35.94 36.14 -2.25
N PRO A 760 36.69 36.63 -3.28
CA PRO A 760 36.53 36.47 -4.74
C PRO A 760 37.84 36.29 -5.59
N MET A 761 37.75 36.59 -6.91
CA MET A 761 38.81 36.91 -7.90
C MET A 761 39.51 35.81 -8.76
N ALA A 762 38.92 35.66 -9.96
CA ALA A 762 39.43 35.47 -11.34
C ALA A 762 40.95 35.49 -11.74
N VAL A 763 41.17 35.11 -13.03
CA VAL A 763 42.40 35.22 -13.89
C VAL A 763 43.46 34.12 -13.57
N THR A 764 44.13 33.41 -14.50
CA THR A 764 44.52 33.63 -15.93
C THR A 764 44.45 32.35 -16.79
N THR A 765 44.60 32.45 -18.11
CA THR A 765 44.84 31.34 -19.07
C THR A 765 46.31 30.86 -19.09
N PRO A 766 46.64 29.76 -19.81
CA PRO A 766 47.33 29.98 -21.10
C PRO A 766 47.01 28.98 -22.24
N MET A 767 46.81 29.56 -23.44
CA MET A 767 47.21 29.16 -24.82
C MET A 767 46.95 27.75 -25.41
N VAL A 768 46.78 27.77 -26.74
CA VAL A 768 46.56 26.64 -27.67
C VAL A 768 47.79 26.51 -28.61
N PRO A 769 47.95 25.41 -29.37
CA PRO A 769 48.04 25.62 -30.83
C PRO A 769 47.24 24.63 -31.70
N SER A 770 46.41 25.23 -32.57
CA SER A 770 45.99 24.84 -33.93
C SER A 770 46.02 23.37 -34.40
N GLY A 771 44.85 22.89 -34.85
CA GLY A 771 44.72 21.75 -35.77
C GLY A 771 43.33 21.69 -36.44
N PHE A 772 43.24 21.95 -37.75
CA PHE A 772 41.99 21.86 -38.52
C PHE A 772 41.67 20.40 -38.90
N SER A 773 40.45 19.94 -38.65
CA SER A 773 39.81 18.85 -39.42
C SER A 773 38.29 18.88 -39.28
N GLN A 774 37.57 18.15 -40.14
CA GLN A 774 36.13 18.24 -40.38
C GLN A 774 35.27 17.25 -39.55
N PRO A 775 33.96 17.49 -39.40
CA PRO A 775 33.03 16.54 -38.76
C PRO A 775 32.83 15.24 -39.56
N PRO A 776 32.39 14.14 -38.91
CA PRO A 776 32.23 12.81 -39.53
C PRO A 776 31.03 12.72 -40.51
N PRO A 777 31.06 11.74 -41.45
CA PRO A 777 30.12 11.66 -42.57
C PRO A 777 28.77 10.99 -42.23
N PRO A 778 27.73 11.21 -43.08
CA PRO A 778 26.44 10.52 -42.98
C PRO A 778 26.50 9.07 -43.47
N MET A 779 25.59 8.22 -42.96
CA MET A 779 25.41 6.83 -43.41
C MET A 779 24.60 6.74 -44.72
N PRO A 780 24.78 5.67 -45.54
CA PRO A 780 24.36 5.66 -46.94
C PRO A 780 22.87 5.39 -47.16
N THR A 781 22.36 5.96 -48.25
CA THR A 781 21.06 5.64 -48.83
C THR A 781 21.12 4.35 -49.67
N SER A 782 20.16 3.44 -49.48
CA SER A 782 19.89 2.33 -50.39
C SER A 782 18.54 2.53 -51.08
N GLY A 783 18.58 2.83 -52.38
CA GLY A 783 17.38 2.89 -53.23
C GLY A 783 17.10 1.54 -53.89
N PHE A 784 15.83 1.17 -54.01
CA PHE A 784 15.36 0.08 -54.87
C PHE A 784 14.13 0.54 -55.64
N SER A 785 14.10 0.25 -56.95
CA SER A 785 13.08 0.75 -57.88
C SER A 785 11.87 -0.18 -57.99
N LEU A 786 10.70 0.42 -58.18
CA LEU A 786 9.54 -0.23 -58.83
C LEU A 786 9.78 -0.28 -60.35
N PRO A 787 9.26 -1.28 -61.09
CA PRO A 787 7.95 -1.11 -61.73
C PRO A 787 7.12 -2.44 -61.75
N PRO A 788 6.21 -2.74 -62.71
CA PRO A 788 4.76 -2.66 -62.48
C PRO A 788 4.02 -4.03 -62.60
N PRO A 789 2.72 -4.11 -62.24
CA PRO A 789 1.94 -5.34 -62.34
C PRO A 789 1.32 -5.58 -63.73
N THR A 790 1.22 -6.86 -64.14
CA THR A 790 0.54 -7.32 -65.37
C THR A 790 -0.31 -8.55 -65.05
N ALA A 791 -1.46 -8.70 -65.71
CA ALA A 791 -2.43 -9.79 -65.46
C ALA A 791 -2.35 -10.94 -66.49
N ALA A 792 -2.73 -12.16 -66.08
CA ALA A 792 -3.01 -13.33 -66.92
C ALA A 792 -3.95 -14.31 -66.18
N ALA A 793 -4.50 -15.34 -66.85
CA ALA A 793 -5.61 -16.16 -66.33
C ALA A 793 -5.53 -17.68 -66.59
N SER A 794 -6.30 -18.44 -65.78
CA SER A 794 -7.01 -19.71 -66.02
C SER A 794 -6.40 -20.88 -66.83
N ALA A 795 -6.38 -22.08 -66.23
CA ALA A 795 -6.55 -23.39 -66.91
C ALA A 795 -6.94 -24.54 -65.92
N ILE A 796 -7.57 -25.61 -66.42
CA ILE A 796 -8.00 -26.84 -65.68
C ILE A 796 -7.78 -28.07 -66.60
N PRO A 797 -7.46 -29.28 -66.08
CA PRO A 797 -8.31 -30.47 -66.35
C PRO A 797 -8.36 -31.51 -65.19
N GLN A 798 -9.54 -32.00 -64.77
CA GLN A 798 -10.22 -33.29 -65.12
C GLN A 798 -9.68 -34.61 -64.47
N GLY A 799 -10.61 -35.53 -64.11
CA GLY A 799 -10.39 -36.94 -63.68
C GLY A 799 -11.13 -37.92 -64.61
N PRO A 800 -11.78 -39.05 -64.20
CA PRO A 800 -11.82 -39.86 -62.95
C PRO A 800 -11.52 -41.37 -63.28
N PRO A 801 -12.20 -42.48 -62.82
CA PRO A 801 -12.98 -42.85 -61.61
C PRO A 801 -12.60 -44.22 -60.93
N THR A 802 -13.42 -44.68 -59.96
CA THR A 802 -13.51 -46.01 -59.28
C THR A 802 -12.43 -46.39 -58.23
N GLY A 803 -12.74 -47.04 -57.09
CA GLY A 803 -14.04 -47.28 -56.43
C GLY A 803 -13.98 -48.30 -55.26
N MET A 804 -14.74 -48.06 -54.16
CA MET A 804 -15.01 -48.99 -53.01
C MET A 804 -13.80 -49.42 -52.13
N VAL A 805 -13.91 -49.88 -50.86
CA VAL A 805 -14.60 -49.37 -49.63
C VAL A 805 -13.53 -49.41 -48.47
N THR A 806 -13.71 -49.36 -47.13
CA THR A 806 -14.79 -49.55 -46.14
C THR A 806 -14.42 -48.87 -44.79
N SER A 807 -15.40 -48.70 -43.86
CA SER A 807 -15.28 -48.53 -42.39
C SER A 807 -14.22 -47.58 -41.77
N GLY A 808 -14.68 -46.54 -41.04
CA GLY A 808 -13.85 -45.74 -40.12
C GLY A 808 -14.61 -44.55 -39.51
N PHE A 809 -14.40 -44.26 -38.21
CA PHE A 809 -15.06 -43.18 -37.47
C PHE A 809 -14.63 -41.77 -37.92
N SER A 810 -15.59 -40.84 -38.10
CA SER A 810 -15.57 -39.43 -37.60
C SER A 810 -16.77 -38.61 -38.11
N GLN A 811 -17.27 -37.68 -37.30
CA GLN A 811 -18.01 -36.48 -37.73
C GLN A 811 -17.60 -35.29 -36.85
N PRO A 812 -17.42 -34.10 -37.45
CA PRO A 812 -18.40 -33.03 -37.21
C PRO A 812 -18.92 -32.44 -38.56
N PRO A 813 -19.38 -31.17 -38.72
CA PRO A 813 -20.72 -30.92 -39.25
C PRO A 813 -20.76 -30.40 -40.72
N PRO A 814 -21.96 -30.36 -41.36
CA PRO A 814 -22.14 -29.94 -42.76
C PRO A 814 -22.08 -28.41 -42.98
N ALA A 815 -22.03 -28.01 -44.25
CA ALA A 815 -21.66 -26.67 -44.71
C ALA A 815 -22.84 -25.76 -45.13
N LEU A 816 -22.45 -24.56 -45.59
CA LEU A 816 -23.25 -23.38 -45.94
C LEU A 816 -24.53 -23.63 -46.77
N GLY A 817 -25.59 -22.90 -46.43
CA GLY A 817 -26.63 -22.47 -47.37
C GLY A 817 -26.26 -21.16 -48.09
N THR A 818 -26.98 -20.82 -49.17
CA THR A 818 -26.71 -19.67 -50.04
C THR A 818 -26.96 -18.30 -49.40
N MET A 819 -26.06 -17.34 -49.64
CA MET A 819 -26.21 -15.94 -49.23
C MET A 819 -27.20 -15.18 -50.14
N PRO A 820 -28.23 -14.50 -49.59
CA PRO A 820 -28.98 -13.46 -50.30
C PRO A 820 -28.16 -12.14 -50.38
N PRO A 821 -28.53 -11.18 -51.24
CA PRO A 821 -27.81 -9.90 -51.35
C PRO A 821 -27.92 -9.07 -50.07
N VAL A 822 -26.81 -8.41 -49.71
CA VAL A 822 -26.73 -7.51 -48.55
C VAL A 822 -27.45 -6.21 -48.86
N LEU A 823 -28.53 -5.92 -48.12
CA LEU A 823 -29.14 -4.60 -48.06
C LEU A 823 -28.26 -3.65 -47.23
N PRO A 824 -28.21 -2.34 -47.55
CA PRO A 824 -27.53 -1.36 -46.71
C PRO A 824 -28.19 -1.26 -45.33
N PRO A 825 -27.43 -0.94 -44.26
CA PRO A 825 -27.98 -0.83 -42.92
C PRO A 825 -28.98 0.35 -42.80
N PRO A 826 -30.01 0.23 -41.96
CA PRO A 826 -30.89 1.36 -41.64
C PRO A 826 -30.12 2.44 -40.85
N PRO A 827 -30.57 3.71 -40.89
CA PRO A 827 -30.00 4.76 -40.05
C PRO A 827 -30.15 4.42 -38.55
N PRO A 828 -29.25 4.90 -37.69
CA PRO A 828 -29.22 4.52 -36.28
C PRO A 828 -30.49 4.99 -35.54
N GLN A 829 -31.30 4.03 -35.10
CA GLN A 829 -32.38 4.30 -34.16
C GLN A 829 -31.78 4.69 -32.81
N MET A 830 -32.29 5.76 -32.21
CA MET A 830 -31.95 6.14 -30.84
C MET A 830 -32.35 5.00 -29.89
N MET A 831 -31.41 4.46 -29.13
CA MET A 831 -31.73 3.45 -28.12
C MET A 831 -32.58 4.09 -27.01
N MET A 832 -33.77 3.56 -26.77
CA MET A 832 -34.60 4.00 -25.66
C MET A 832 -33.97 3.61 -24.31
N PRO A 833 -34.08 4.45 -23.27
CA PRO A 833 -33.61 4.11 -21.94
C PRO A 833 -34.44 2.97 -21.32
N PRO A 834 -33.88 2.22 -20.34
CA PRO A 834 -34.59 1.14 -19.68
C PRO A 834 -35.86 1.63 -18.94
N ALA A 835 -36.88 0.76 -18.91
CA ALA A 835 -38.28 1.10 -18.63
C ALA A 835 -38.58 1.84 -17.31
N ASN A 836 -37.67 1.84 -16.33
CA ASN A 836 -37.88 2.50 -15.04
C ASN A 836 -37.74 4.03 -15.09
N PHE A 837 -37.18 4.61 -16.15
CA PHE A 837 -36.98 6.07 -16.23
C PHE A 837 -38.29 6.87 -16.32
N PHE A 838 -39.30 6.32 -17.01
CA PHE A 838 -40.61 6.98 -17.17
C PHE A 838 -41.38 7.06 -15.84
N ALA A 839 -41.30 6.01 -15.01
CA ALA A 839 -41.89 5.98 -13.67
C ALA A 839 -41.24 7.04 -12.75
N TYR A 840 -39.91 7.16 -12.78
CA TYR A 840 -39.19 8.19 -12.02
C TYR A 840 -39.59 9.61 -12.46
N PHE A 841 -39.74 9.83 -13.78
CA PHE A 841 -40.14 11.13 -14.32
C PHE A 841 -41.59 11.51 -13.96
N GLN A 842 -42.54 10.57 -14.01
CA GLN A 842 -43.91 10.80 -13.52
C GLN A 842 -43.94 11.08 -12.02
N GLN A 843 -43.16 10.35 -11.21
CA GLN A 843 -43.10 10.55 -9.77
C GLN A 843 -42.49 11.91 -9.41
N TYR A 844 -41.50 12.38 -10.18
CA TYR A 844 -40.94 13.73 -10.06
C TYR A 844 -41.95 14.82 -10.45
N GLN A 845 -42.70 14.64 -11.54
CA GLN A 845 -43.77 15.58 -11.93
C GLN A 845 -44.92 15.63 -10.92
N GLN A 846 -45.30 14.50 -10.30
CA GLN A 846 -46.28 14.50 -9.21
C GLN A 846 -45.79 15.23 -7.96
N GLN A 847 -44.50 15.12 -7.60
CA GLN A 847 -43.92 15.89 -6.50
C GLN A 847 -43.87 17.40 -6.80
N GLN A 848 -43.56 17.80 -8.04
CA GLN A 848 -43.63 19.20 -8.49
C GLN A 848 -45.06 19.74 -8.37
N GLN A 849 -46.07 19.00 -8.84
CA GLN A 849 -47.49 19.40 -8.73
C GLN A 849 -47.98 19.46 -7.28
N GLN A 850 -47.56 18.53 -6.41
CA GLN A 850 -47.91 18.58 -4.98
C GLN A 850 -47.25 19.74 -4.23
N GLN A 851 -46.03 20.15 -4.62
CA GLN A 851 -45.40 21.36 -4.06
C GLN A 851 -46.10 22.64 -4.54
N GLN A 852 -46.58 22.70 -5.78
CA GLN A 852 -47.37 23.83 -6.30
C GLN A 852 -48.80 23.92 -5.73
N GLN A 853 -49.29 22.89 -5.03
CA GLN A 853 -50.58 22.91 -4.32
C GLN A 853 -50.44 23.21 -2.81
N MET A 854 -49.22 23.51 -2.34
CA MET A 854 -48.87 23.76 -0.94
C MET A 854 -48.31 25.18 -0.71
N TYR A 855 -48.52 26.09 -1.67
CA TYR A 855 -48.17 27.52 -1.64
C TYR A 855 -49.38 28.37 -2.03
#